data_AF-A0A0A5G5I7-F1
#
_entry.id   AF-A0A0A5G5I7-F1
#
_cell.length_a   1.000
_cell.length_b   1.000
_cell.length_c   1.000
_cell.angle_alpha   90.00
_cell.angle_beta   90.00
_cell.angle_gamma   90.00
#
_symmetry.space_group_name_H-M   'P 1'
#
loop_
_entity.id
_entity.type
_entity.pdbx_description
1 polymer ?
#
loop_
_entity_poly.entity_id
_entity_poly.type
_entity_poly.pdbx_seq_one_letter_code
_entity_poly.pdbx_strand_id
1 'polypeptide(L)'
;MAKVNRNEACPCGSGKKYKKCCGKQSVVTSIHELVNQELWDNLNELCVYTMENDPAVKRKAYAEKVIQIMDVYHTAFYKPDSNGVRLIERFIEKNHASMKRKQTRESIEAWMDVEVGFFEIVCWGQDKVAEIKNSITGNRSMVVFTEEEAADERLRKADFFAGMIGKWGSCYRFLPFPLQLSKADYKKMMEIAQSLHEQTDSSSFEEVVVSRYIDIITQFVEEPVDTMAAMKELERDARYQEVLALFRMHSGLAHRRDVIAKAERYWLMYCLNYNIKGKKMGIYAAALEYLIRDSPLFGVREQCTQKKIADKYGVSVTSIGKRLADLDEIWPAFFAMEQQIVDDSFSEGMVTDDILPSTVLFPLAERSTYEVTERLNSHGDIEDEQQLRDLLDKYVEASFEPETKQQQAQLLVYEAMEQASDVRLNLIEQALQLDPYNSDANTVKAFYEEDDEQALKYSQTAIRAAKERVGEVFLQEEMGSLWGHLSARPYLRALAGLADLYEMFGMEEQSIHVLEDILEANTNDNQGIRYELIRLYLECEQYDQAKALRNTFAEDAHFSMLYNDVLIHIGLHASRAHIEKLIQKAISANPEVAVLLEHPTSIPRDDNWSAAAIQYAEKHSLAWYGHEHWLQ
;
A
#
# COMPACT_ATOMS: atom_id res chain seq x y z
N MET A 1 34.43 -29.07 51.85
CA MET A 1 33.03 -28.58 51.85
C MET A 1 32.27 -29.38 50.80
N ALA A 2 31.12 -29.97 51.16
CA ALA A 2 30.34 -30.82 50.26
C ALA A 2 29.86 -30.02 49.03
N LYS A 3 30.02 -30.56 47.82
CA LYS A 3 29.48 -29.99 46.57
C LYS A 3 27.96 -30.05 46.63
N VAL A 4 27.31 -28.91 46.85
CA VAL A 4 25.83 -28.78 46.81
C VAL A 4 25.34 -28.99 45.38
N ASN A 5 24.32 -29.83 45.20
CA ASN A 5 23.78 -30.14 43.87
C ASN A 5 22.99 -28.94 43.32
N ARG A 6 23.15 -28.63 42.02
CA ARG A 6 22.52 -27.47 41.35
C ARG A 6 21.00 -27.38 41.52
N ASN A 7 20.32 -28.52 41.68
CA ASN A 7 18.86 -28.57 41.82
C ASN A 7 18.37 -28.67 43.28
N GLU A 8 19.25 -28.81 44.26
CA GLU A 8 18.91 -28.82 45.69
C GLU A 8 18.55 -27.43 46.22
N ALA A 9 17.90 -27.37 47.38
CA ALA A 9 17.60 -26.12 48.05
C ALA A 9 18.89 -25.36 48.41
N CYS A 10 18.88 -24.05 48.18
CA CYS A 10 20.05 -23.22 48.39
C CYS A 10 20.39 -23.13 49.90
N PRO A 11 21.64 -23.41 50.32
CA PRO A 11 22.03 -23.44 51.73
C PRO A 11 22.00 -22.06 52.41
N CYS A 12 21.77 -20.97 51.68
CA CYS A 12 21.55 -19.64 52.25
C CYS A 12 20.17 -19.45 52.90
N GLY A 13 19.30 -20.46 52.86
CA GLY A 13 17.97 -20.41 53.50
C GLY A 13 16.89 -19.70 52.68
N SER A 14 17.16 -19.34 51.42
CA SER A 14 16.21 -18.62 50.57
C SER A 14 15.00 -19.45 50.07
N GLY A 15 14.97 -20.75 50.33
CA GLY A 15 13.95 -21.68 49.83
C GLY A 15 14.00 -21.97 48.32
N LYS A 16 14.84 -21.28 47.55
CA LYS A 16 15.01 -21.46 46.10
C LYS A 16 16.04 -22.55 45.79
N LYS A 17 15.94 -23.20 44.62
CA LYS A 17 16.99 -24.12 44.13
C LYS A 17 18.33 -23.39 44.02
N TYR A 18 19.46 -24.03 44.33
CA TYR A 18 20.80 -23.44 44.35
C TYR A 18 21.13 -22.69 43.06
N LYS A 19 20.82 -23.27 41.89
CA LYS A 19 21.01 -22.62 40.57
C LYS A 19 20.20 -21.33 40.34
N LYS A 20 19.10 -21.12 41.07
CA LYS A 20 18.24 -19.92 40.99
C LYS A 20 18.52 -18.93 42.13
N CYS A 21 19.55 -19.17 42.95
CA CYS A 21 19.92 -18.33 44.09
C CYS A 21 21.44 -18.10 44.15
N CYS A 22 22.16 -18.60 45.15
CA CYS A 22 23.61 -18.33 45.28
C CYS A 22 24.44 -18.93 44.14
N GLY A 23 23.97 -19.98 43.46
CA GLY A 23 24.60 -20.52 42.25
C GLY A 23 24.31 -19.72 40.98
N LYS A 24 23.53 -18.63 41.07
CA LYS A 24 23.21 -17.73 39.94
C LYS A 24 24.42 -16.85 39.57
N GLN A 25 25.33 -16.59 40.51
CA GLN A 25 26.59 -15.87 40.30
C GLN A 25 27.75 -16.77 39.82
N SER A 26 27.57 -18.10 39.77
CA SER A 26 28.60 -19.04 39.33
C SER A 26 28.41 -19.50 37.88
N VAL A 27 27.79 -18.67 37.02
CA VAL A 27 27.93 -18.86 35.57
C VAL A 27 29.30 -18.31 35.24
N VAL A 28 30.29 -19.19 35.23
CA VAL A 28 31.56 -18.93 34.55
C VAL A 28 31.17 -18.66 33.10
N THR A 29 31.13 -17.39 32.69
CA THR A 29 31.01 -17.03 31.26
C THR A 29 32.13 -17.79 30.57
N SER A 30 31.78 -18.68 29.65
CA SER A 30 32.78 -19.54 29.04
C SER A 30 33.80 -18.66 28.31
N ILE A 31 35.06 -19.11 28.21
CA ILE A 31 36.08 -18.35 27.46
C ILE A 31 35.58 -18.08 26.03
N HIS A 32 34.81 -19.01 25.44
CA HIS A 32 34.16 -18.85 24.14
C HIS A 32 33.14 -17.70 24.10
N GLU A 33 32.27 -17.58 25.09
CA GLU A 33 31.29 -16.47 25.18
C GLU A 33 31.99 -15.12 25.32
N LEU A 34 33.07 -15.07 26.11
CA LEU A 34 33.86 -13.83 26.29
C LEU A 34 34.61 -13.44 25.02
N VAL A 35 35.21 -14.41 24.31
CA VAL A 35 35.85 -14.15 23.00
C VAL A 35 34.80 -13.72 21.98
N ASN A 36 33.64 -14.36 21.93
CA ASN A 36 32.54 -13.98 21.04
C ASN A 36 32.07 -12.55 21.29
N GLN A 37 31.90 -12.16 22.56
CA GLN A 37 31.53 -10.79 22.92
C GLN A 37 32.62 -9.79 22.52
N GLU A 38 33.88 -10.07 22.82
CA GLU A 38 34.99 -9.19 22.43
C GLU A 38 35.07 -9.01 20.91
N LEU A 39 34.83 -10.06 20.12
CA LEU A 39 34.84 -9.97 18.67
C LEU A 39 33.68 -9.14 18.14
N TRP A 40 32.48 -9.23 18.72
CA TRP A 40 31.37 -8.34 18.38
C TRP A 40 31.68 -6.89 18.72
N ASP A 41 32.23 -6.63 19.91
CA ASP A 41 32.61 -5.28 20.33
C ASP A 41 33.65 -4.68 19.36
N ASN A 42 34.64 -5.47 18.94
CA ASN A 42 35.66 -5.01 17.99
C ASN A 42 35.10 -4.82 16.58
N LEU A 43 34.18 -5.68 16.11
CA LEU A 43 33.54 -5.52 14.81
C LEU A 43 32.67 -4.24 14.76
N ASN A 44 31.96 -3.94 15.86
CA ASN A 44 31.20 -2.69 15.99
C ASN A 44 32.13 -1.46 16.07
N GLU A 45 33.23 -1.56 16.82
CA GLU A 45 34.22 -0.47 16.90
C GLU A 45 34.88 -0.21 15.54
N LEU A 46 35.15 -1.26 14.75
CA LEU A 46 35.66 -1.13 13.38
C LEU A 46 34.68 -0.38 12.47
N CYS A 47 33.38 -0.65 12.59
CA CYS A 47 32.34 0.08 11.86
C CYS A 47 32.37 1.57 12.19
N VAL A 48 32.34 1.91 13.49
CA VAL A 48 32.41 3.31 13.95
C VAL A 48 33.71 3.97 13.49
N TYR A 49 34.84 3.30 13.67
CA TYR A 49 36.14 3.79 13.24
C TYR A 49 36.17 4.06 11.73
N THR A 50 35.61 3.17 10.93
CA THR A 50 35.56 3.34 9.47
C THR A 50 34.71 4.53 9.08
N MET A 51 33.52 4.68 9.67
CA MET A 51 32.67 5.84 9.44
C MET A 51 33.37 7.16 9.85
N GLU A 52 34.11 7.16 10.96
CA GLU A 52 34.88 8.32 11.42
C GLU A 52 36.03 8.70 10.47
N ASN A 53 36.64 7.71 9.80
CA ASN A 53 37.89 7.90 9.05
C ASN A 53 37.75 7.83 7.52
N ASP A 54 36.59 7.42 6.96
CA ASP A 54 36.27 7.55 5.54
C ASP A 54 35.01 8.44 5.30
N PRO A 55 35.21 9.73 4.96
CA PRO A 55 34.11 10.64 4.64
C PRO A 55 33.31 10.26 3.39
N ALA A 56 33.84 9.42 2.49
CA ALA A 56 33.12 9.02 1.28
C ALA A 56 31.94 8.11 1.62
N VAL A 57 32.13 7.15 2.53
CA VAL A 57 31.06 6.26 3.00
C VAL A 57 29.95 7.05 3.71
N LYS A 58 30.32 8.08 4.48
CA LYS A 58 29.35 8.99 5.13
C LYS A 58 28.52 9.82 4.16
N ARG A 59 29.06 10.15 2.98
CA ARG A 59 28.40 11.04 2.00
C ARG A 59 27.51 10.30 1.01
N LYS A 60 27.68 8.99 0.85
CA LYS A 60 26.84 8.20 -0.04
C LYS A 60 25.43 8.10 0.54
N ALA A 61 24.44 8.54 -0.23
CA ALA A 61 23.04 8.31 0.08
C ALA A 61 22.69 6.89 -0.38
N TYR A 62 22.45 5.99 0.56
CA TYR A 62 21.99 4.64 0.28
C TYR A 62 20.48 4.57 0.52
N ALA A 63 19.74 4.00 -0.43
CA ALA A 63 18.32 3.70 -0.24
C ALA A 63 18.12 2.68 0.91
N GLU A 64 19.03 1.70 1.02
CA GLU A 64 18.97 0.65 2.04
C GLU A 64 20.11 0.75 3.08
N LYS A 65 19.76 0.72 4.37
CA LYS A 65 20.72 0.70 5.50
C LYS A 65 21.64 -0.54 5.48
N VAL A 66 21.18 -1.66 4.93
CA VAL A 66 21.96 -2.90 4.80
C VAL A 66 23.14 -2.70 3.86
N ILE A 67 22.94 -2.05 2.72
CA ILE A 67 24.02 -1.72 1.76
C ILE A 67 25.02 -0.80 2.41
N GLN A 68 24.56 0.21 3.16
CA GLN A 68 25.44 1.12 3.88
C GLN A 68 26.36 0.38 4.86
N ILE A 69 25.82 -0.54 5.66
CA ILE A 69 26.61 -1.34 6.60
C ILE A 69 27.63 -2.21 5.85
N MET A 70 27.22 -2.86 4.77
CA MET A 70 28.11 -3.66 3.92
C MET A 70 29.25 -2.81 3.32
N ASP A 71 28.96 -1.60 2.83
CA ASP A 71 29.97 -0.68 2.29
C ASP A 71 30.96 -0.22 3.35
N VAL A 72 30.51 0.02 4.59
CA VAL A 72 31.41 0.34 5.69
C VAL A 72 32.42 -0.79 5.91
N TYR A 73 31.95 -2.04 6.05
CA TYR A 73 32.85 -3.17 6.30
C TYR A 73 33.72 -3.51 5.09
N HIS A 74 33.16 -3.46 3.89
CA HIS A 74 33.93 -3.66 2.66
C HIS A 74 35.04 -2.63 2.50
N THR A 75 34.72 -1.35 2.74
CA THR A 75 35.69 -0.26 2.80
C THR A 75 36.77 -0.54 3.85
N ALA A 76 36.39 -0.99 5.05
CA ALA A 76 37.33 -1.30 6.11
C ALA A 76 38.35 -2.38 5.72
N PHE A 77 37.88 -3.45 5.07
CA PHE A 77 38.68 -4.65 4.77
C PHE A 77 39.44 -4.58 3.45
N TYR A 78 38.96 -3.84 2.44
CA TYR A 78 39.49 -3.92 1.08
C TYR A 78 39.96 -2.59 0.49
N LYS A 79 39.50 -1.44 0.98
CA LYS A 79 39.85 -0.15 0.37
C LYS A 79 41.11 0.44 1.02
N PRO A 80 42.24 0.51 0.31
CA PRO A 80 43.42 1.20 0.82
C PRO A 80 43.24 2.72 0.74
N ASP A 81 43.87 3.44 1.67
CA ASP A 81 44.01 4.89 1.61
C ASP A 81 45.06 5.34 0.58
N SER A 82 45.32 6.64 0.50
CA SER A 82 46.31 7.23 -0.41
C SER A 82 47.75 6.73 -0.20
N ASN A 83 48.05 6.10 0.93
CA ASN A 83 49.36 5.51 1.25
C ASN A 83 49.38 3.99 1.04
N GLY A 84 48.30 3.40 0.54
CA GLY A 84 48.19 1.95 0.33
C GLY A 84 47.79 1.16 1.58
N VAL A 85 47.42 1.82 2.68
CA VAL A 85 47.11 1.17 3.97
C VAL A 85 45.61 1.06 4.14
N ARG A 86 45.11 -0.11 4.55
CA ARG A 86 43.67 -0.34 4.77
C ARG A 86 43.25 0.09 6.17
N LEU A 87 41.98 0.43 6.35
CA LEU A 87 41.48 0.87 7.66
C LEU A 87 41.52 -0.24 8.71
N ILE A 88 41.33 -1.51 8.32
CA ILE A 88 41.51 -2.65 9.22
C ILE A 88 42.94 -2.73 9.79
N GLU A 89 43.97 -2.41 9.00
CA GLU A 89 45.37 -2.43 9.45
C GLU A 89 45.61 -1.35 10.50
N ARG A 90 45.12 -0.13 10.26
CA ARG A 90 45.20 0.97 11.24
C ARG A 90 44.40 0.69 12.50
N PHE A 91 43.22 0.07 12.36
CA PHE A 91 42.38 -0.32 13.48
C PHE A 91 43.10 -1.35 14.36
N ILE A 92 43.72 -2.37 13.75
CA ILE A 92 44.51 -3.37 14.46
C ILE A 92 45.67 -2.70 15.18
N GLU A 93 46.46 -1.85 14.51
CA GLU A 93 47.58 -1.14 15.13
C GLU A 93 47.15 -0.31 16.35
N LYS A 94 46.04 0.42 16.25
CA LYS A 94 45.47 1.24 17.32
C LYS A 94 45.00 0.41 18.51
N ASN A 95 44.34 -0.71 18.26
CA ASN A 95 43.64 -1.50 19.27
C ASN A 95 44.39 -2.75 19.73
N HIS A 96 45.52 -3.11 19.12
CA HIS A 96 46.25 -4.34 19.45
C HIS A 96 46.61 -4.43 20.95
N ALA A 97 46.93 -3.31 21.60
CA ALA A 97 47.27 -3.27 23.03
C ALA A 97 46.06 -3.45 23.96
N SER A 98 44.83 -3.13 23.53
CA SER A 98 43.62 -3.26 24.35
C SER A 98 43.03 -4.68 24.31
N MET A 99 43.42 -5.49 23.31
CA MET A 99 42.95 -6.86 23.12
C MET A 99 43.60 -7.85 24.09
N LYS A 100 42.86 -8.26 25.13
CA LYS A 100 43.40 -9.09 26.24
C LYS A 100 43.66 -10.54 25.85
N ARG A 101 42.76 -11.15 25.08
CA ARG A 101 42.78 -12.60 24.80
C ARG A 101 43.52 -12.90 23.50
N LYS A 102 44.35 -13.95 23.52
CA LYS A 102 45.12 -14.42 22.35
C LYS A 102 44.19 -14.77 21.18
N GLN A 103 43.11 -15.50 21.44
CA GLN A 103 42.19 -15.95 20.40
C GLN A 103 41.43 -14.79 19.73
N THR A 104 41.11 -13.74 20.48
CA THR A 104 40.51 -12.50 19.95
C THR A 104 41.49 -11.81 19.01
N ARG A 105 42.75 -11.62 19.45
CA ARG A 105 43.82 -11.04 18.61
C ARG A 105 44.05 -11.83 17.33
N GLU A 106 44.19 -13.15 17.42
CA GLU A 106 44.37 -14.03 16.25
C GLU A 106 43.18 -14.06 15.29
N SER A 107 41.99 -13.65 15.73
CA SER A 107 40.82 -13.55 14.85
C SER A 107 40.81 -12.21 14.14
N ILE A 108 41.05 -11.12 14.87
CA ILE A 108 41.07 -9.76 14.30
C ILE A 108 42.27 -9.59 13.36
N GLU A 109 43.45 -10.13 13.69
CA GLU A 109 44.60 -10.18 12.77
C GLU A 109 44.25 -10.93 11.48
N ALA A 110 43.50 -12.03 11.58
CA ALA A 110 43.02 -12.76 10.41
C ALA A 110 41.92 -12.02 9.63
N TRP A 111 41.35 -10.91 10.14
CA TRP A 111 40.44 -10.07 9.37
C TRP A 111 41.16 -9.21 8.32
N MET A 112 42.49 -9.22 8.28
CA MET A 112 43.24 -8.65 7.15
C MET A 112 43.04 -9.46 5.86
N ASP A 113 42.61 -10.72 5.98
CA ASP A 113 42.41 -11.68 4.89
C ASP A 113 40.96 -12.22 4.89
N VAL A 114 39.98 -11.34 5.14
CA VAL A 114 38.55 -11.68 4.98
C VAL A 114 38.31 -12.14 3.55
N GLU A 115 37.45 -13.14 3.37
CA GLU A 115 37.01 -13.61 2.06
C GLU A 115 35.64 -13.01 1.73
N VAL A 116 35.50 -12.33 0.58
CA VAL A 116 34.24 -11.74 0.13
C VAL A 116 33.75 -12.45 -1.13
N GLY A 117 32.43 -12.55 -1.28
CA GLY A 117 31.82 -13.02 -2.52
C GLY A 117 30.49 -13.72 -2.32
N PHE A 118 30.22 -14.67 -3.22
CA PHE A 118 28.99 -15.46 -3.27
C PHE A 118 29.30 -16.90 -2.88
N PHE A 119 28.52 -17.47 -1.97
CA PHE A 119 28.78 -18.77 -1.36
C PHE A 119 27.63 -19.73 -1.58
N GLU A 120 27.93 -20.91 -2.11
CA GLU A 120 27.01 -22.04 -2.23
C GLU A 120 27.03 -22.85 -0.92
N ILE A 121 25.86 -23.27 -0.43
CA ILE A 121 25.81 -24.23 0.67
C ILE A 121 26.13 -25.63 0.14
N VAL A 122 27.23 -26.21 0.61
CA VAL A 122 27.60 -27.61 0.28
C VAL A 122 26.76 -28.56 1.10
N CYS A 123 26.74 -28.37 2.42
CA CYS A 123 25.87 -29.13 3.31
C CYS A 123 25.67 -28.43 4.66
N TRP A 124 24.55 -28.75 5.30
CA TRP A 124 24.29 -28.37 6.69
C TRP A 124 24.89 -29.41 7.63
N GLY A 125 25.67 -28.94 8.61
CA GLY A 125 26.22 -29.75 9.69
C GLY A 125 25.23 -29.98 10.83
N GLN A 126 25.75 -30.36 12.00
CA GLN A 126 24.96 -30.39 13.23
C GLN A 126 24.76 -28.97 13.76
N ASP A 127 23.52 -28.64 14.14
CA ASP A 127 23.14 -27.30 14.59
C ASP A 127 23.55 -26.20 13.59
N LYS A 128 23.84 -25.00 14.09
CA LYS A 128 23.97 -23.70 13.40
C LYS A 128 25.21 -23.60 12.49
N VAL A 129 25.62 -24.70 11.86
CA VAL A 129 26.88 -24.80 11.12
C VAL A 129 26.61 -25.26 9.70
N ALA A 130 27.22 -24.60 8.72
CA ALA A 130 27.21 -25.04 7.33
C ALA A 130 28.63 -25.11 6.75
N GLU A 131 28.85 -26.09 5.87
CA GLU A 131 29.95 -26.04 4.92
C GLU A 131 29.49 -25.21 3.74
N ILE A 132 30.24 -24.15 3.43
CA ILE A 132 29.97 -23.29 2.28
C ILE A 132 31.17 -23.25 1.35
N LYS A 133 30.91 -23.00 0.07
CA LYS A 133 31.91 -22.92 -0.98
C LYS A 133 31.81 -21.57 -1.67
N ASN A 134 32.92 -20.82 -1.73
CA ASN A 134 32.99 -19.60 -2.52
C ASN A 134 32.85 -19.96 -4.01
N SER A 135 31.90 -19.35 -4.68
CA SER A 135 31.54 -19.62 -6.07
C SER A 135 32.60 -19.13 -7.06
N ILE A 136 33.47 -18.21 -6.61
CA ILE A 136 34.52 -17.60 -7.42
C ILE A 136 35.84 -18.35 -7.23
N THR A 137 36.31 -18.44 -5.99
CA THR A 137 37.62 -19.04 -5.65
C THR A 137 37.57 -20.55 -5.53
N GLY A 138 36.39 -21.13 -5.28
CA GLY A 138 36.20 -22.54 -4.98
C GLY A 138 36.59 -22.94 -3.55
N ASN A 139 37.06 -22.00 -2.73
CA ASN A 139 37.43 -22.24 -1.34
C ASN A 139 36.25 -22.74 -0.52
N ARG A 140 36.51 -23.65 0.42
CA ARG A 140 35.49 -24.22 1.30
C ARG A 140 35.78 -23.87 2.75
N SER A 141 34.75 -23.44 3.46
CA SER A 141 34.84 -22.98 4.84
C SER A 141 33.66 -23.48 5.67
N MET A 142 33.91 -23.80 6.94
CA MET A 142 32.88 -24.12 7.91
C MET A 142 32.47 -22.87 8.66
N VAL A 143 31.24 -22.39 8.43
CA VAL A 143 30.71 -21.18 9.06
C VAL A 143 29.68 -21.48 10.12
N VAL A 144 29.68 -20.66 11.18
CA VAL A 144 28.74 -20.77 12.31
C VAL A 144 27.80 -19.57 12.34
N PHE A 145 26.50 -19.83 12.33
CA PHE A 145 25.43 -18.84 12.37
C PHE A 145 25.02 -18.51 13.83
N THR A 146 24.51 -17.30 14.08
CA THR A 146 23.96 -16.86 15.38
C THR A 146 22.73 -17.71 15.75
N GLU A 147 22.27 -17.61 17.00
CA GLU A 147 20.99 -18.23 17.36
C GLU A 147 19.83 -17.70 16.52
N GLU A 148 19.83 -16.40 16.25
CA GLU A 148 18.81 -15.71 15.47
C GLU A 148 18.86 -16.12 13.99
N GLU A 149 20.05 -16.09 13.37
CA GLU A 149 20.29 -16.53 11.99
C GLU A 149 19.89 -18.00 11.81
N ALA A 150 20.22 -18.88 12.75
CA ALA A 150 19.92 -20.30 12.62
C ALA A 150 18.47 -20.68 13.00
N ALA A 151 17.75 -19.78 13.68
CA ALA A 151 16.33 -19.90 13.97
C ALA A 151 15.46 -19.44 12.78
N ASP A 152 16.01 -18.62 11.88
CA ASP A 152 15.37 -18.27 10.62
C ASP A 152 15.22 -19.52 9.72
N GLU A 153 13.97 -19.98 9.57
CA GLU A 153 13.64 -21.09 8.69
C GLU A 153 13.95 -20.83 7.22
N ARG A 154 14.06 -19.56 6.80
CA ARG A 154 14.44 -19.16 5.43
C ARG A 154 15.93 -19.38 5.23
N LEU A 155 16.75 -19.02 6.21
CA LEU A 155 18.20 -19.22 6.18
C LEU A 155 18.58 -20.69 5.99
N ARG A 156 17.87 -21.62 6.64
CA ARG A 156 18.09 -23.07 6.47
C ARG A 156 17.68 -23.63 5.10
N LYS A 157 16.88 -22.88 4.35
CA LYS A 157 16.40 -23.24 3.00
C LYS A 157 17.13 -22.47 1.90
N ALA A 158 18.00 -21.52 2.26
CA ALA A 158 18.82 -20.80 1.30
C ALA A 158 19.85 -21.77 0.68
N ASP A 159 20.03 -21.69 -0.63
CA ASP A 159 21.07 -22.45 -1.35
C ASP A 159 22.35 -21.62 -1.52
N PHE A 160 22.23 -20.29 -1.44
CA PHE A 160 23.30 -19.33 -1.71
C PHE A 160 23.30 -18.17 -0.71
N PHE A 161 24.48 -17.61 -0.47
CA PHE A 161 24.69 -16.39 0.31
C PHE A 161 25.61 -15.40 -0.40
N ALA A 162 25.45 -14.11 -0.16
CA ALA A 162 26.50 -13.11 -0.39
C ALA A 162 27.02 -12.59 0.96
N GLY A 163 28.32 -12.37 1.08
CA GLY A 163 28.86 -11.73 2.27
C GLY A 163 30.37 -11.69 2.33
N MET A 164 30.86 -11.38 3.53
CA MET A 164 32.27 -11.37 3.91
C MET A 164 32.47 -12.38 5.03
N ILE A 165 33.41 -13.33 4.89
CA ILE A 165 33.69 -14.36 5.87
C ILE A 165 35.03 -14.07 6.53
N GLY A 166 35.02 -14.02 7.86
CA GLY A 166 36.24 -13.86 8.64
C GLY A 166 36.32 -14.87 9.78
N LYS A 167 37.54 -15.03 10.30
CA LYS A 167 37.80 -15.87 11.47
C LYS A 167 37.11 -15.29 12.70
N TRP A 168 36.47 -16.15 13.48
CA TRP A 168 35.71 -15.79 14.67
C TRP A 168 36.00 -16.76 15.81
N GLY A 169 37.08 -16.49 16.54
CA GLY A 169 37.52 -17.37 17.62
C GLY A 169 38.06 -18.69 17.08
N SER A 170 37.27 -19.77 17.19
CA SER A 170 37.60 -21.11 16.72
C SER A 170 36.82 -21.54 15.47
N CYS A 171 36.02 -20.64 14.91
CA CYS A 171 35.19 -20.88 13.72
C CYS A 171 35.34 -19.74 12.71
N TYR A 172 34.63 -19.83 11.59
CA TYR A 172 34.42 -18.72 10.67
C TYR A 172 32.97 -18.24 10.74
N ARG A 173 32.74 -16.97 10.42
CA ARG A 173 31.41 -16.36 10.40
C ARG A 173 31.33 -15.30 9.32
N PHE A 174 30.11 -14.97 8.92
CA PHE A 174 29.85 -13.78 8.12
C PHE A 174 30.05 -12.52 8.97
N LEU A 175 30.65 -11.49 8.38
CA LEU A 175 30.97 -10.22 8.99
C LEU A 175 30.29 -9.09 8.20
N PRO A 176 29.29 -8.40 8.77
CA PRO A 176 28.64 -8.68 10.06
C PRO A 176 27.57 -9.77 9.96
N PHE A 177 26.98 -9.98 8.78
CA PHE A 177 25.90 -10.95 8.55
C PHE A 177 25.90 -11.41 7.09
N PRO A 178 25.28 -12.56 6.77
CA PRO A 178 25.08 -13.02 5.39
C PRO A 178 23.84 -12.38 4.76
N LEU A 179 23.89 -12.13 3.44
CA LEU A 179 22.71 -11.90 2.62
C LEU A 179 22.26 -13.23 2.02
N GLN A 180 21.01 -13.63 2.28
CA GLN A 180 20.42 -14.84 1.69
C GLN A 180 20.06 -14.57 0.23
N LEU A 181 20.37 -15.52 -0.65
CA LEU A 181 20.04 -15.43 -2.07
C LEU A 181 19.20 -16.63 -2.49
N SER A 182 18.13 -16.37 -3.23
CA SER A 182 17.51 -17.42 -4.04
C SER A 182 18.46 -17.80 -5.19
N LYS A 183 18.20 -18.96 -5.82
CA LYS A 183 18.94 -19.35 -7.02
C LYS A 183 18.84 -18.31 -8.15
N ALA A 184 17.71 -17.61 -8.25
CA ALA A 184 17.50 -16.56 -9.25
C ALA A 184 18.33 -15.32 -8.91
N ASP A 185 18.31 -14.89 -7.64
CA ASP A 185 19.07 -13.73 -7.17
C ASP A 185 20.57 -13.96 -7.31
N TYR A 186 21.05 -15.15 -6.95
CA TYR A 186 22.43 -15.57 -7.15
C TYR A 186 22.84 -15.47 -8.63
N LYS A 187 22.00 -15.98 -9.55
CA LYS A 187 22.28 -15.89 -10.99
C LYS A 187 22.38 -14.43 -11.46
N LYS A 188 21.45 -13.58 -11.00
CA LYS A 188 21.44 -12.14 -11.33
C LYS A 188 22.70 -11.43 -10.81
N MET A 189 23.08 -11.65 -9.55
CA MET A 189 24.32 -11.09 -9.00
C MET A 189 25.57 -11.54 -9.77
N MET A 190 25.61 -12.81 -10.19
CA MET A 190 26.70 -13.32 -11.03
C MET A 190 26.73 -12.68 -12.42
N GLU A 191 25.57 -12.40 -13.03
CA GLU A 191 25.46 -11.70 -14.31
C GLU A 191 25.92 -10.23 -14.19
N ILE A 192 25.53 -9.54 -13.12
CA ILE A 192 26.01 -8.18 -12.82
C ILE A 192 27.53 -8.17 -12.62
N ALA A 193 28.07 -9.10 -11.84
CA ALA A 193 29.51 -9.24 -11.64
C ALA A 193 30.25 -9.48 -12.95
N GLN A 194 29.70 -10.33 -13.83
CA GLN A 194 30.25 -10.62 -15.15
C GLN A 194 30.23 -9.38 -16.05
N SER A 195 29.12 -8.63 -16.07
CA SER A 195 29.00 -7.38 -16.82
C SER A 195 30.02 -6.33 -16.37
N LEU A 196 30.20 -6.15 -15.05
CA LEU A 196 31.20 -5.23 -14.50
C LEU A 196 32.63 -5.67 -14.83
N HIS A 197 32.88 -6.99 -14.90
CA HIS A 197 34.17 -7.53 -15.31
C HIS A 197 34.46 -7.25 -16.78
N GLU A 198 33.49 -7.42 -17.66
CA GLU A 198 33.61 -7.11 -19.10
C GLU A 198 33.85 -5.62 -19.38
N GLN A 199 33.38 -4.74 -18.49
CA GLN A 199 33.60 -3.29 -18.56
C GLN A 199 34.97 -2.85 -18.00
N THR A 200 35.68 -3.72 -17.30
CA THR A 200 36.94 -3.40 -16.63
C THR A 200 38.12 -4.06 -17.34
N ASP A 201 38.89 -3.27 -18.10
CA ASP A 201 40.11 -3.79 -18.75
C ASP A 201 41.18 -4.17 -17.70
N SER A 202 41.81 -5.34 -17.88
CA SER A 202 43.03 -5.81 -17.17
C SER A 202 42.91 -6.40 -15.74
N SER A 203 41.72 -6.56 -15.16
CA SER A 203 41.54 -7.22 -13.84
C SER A 203 41.01 -8.66 -13.97
N SER A 204 41.36 -9.55 -13.04
CA SER A 204 40.74 -10.88 -12.96
C SER A 204 39.29 -10.81 -12.46
N PHE A 205 38.47 -11.82 -12.76
CA PHE A 205 37.08 -11.87 -12.29
C PHE A 205 36.97 -11.80 -10.76
N GLU A 206 37.89 -12.47 -10.05
CA GLU A 206 37.98 -12.41 -8.60
C GLU A 206 38.27 -11.00 -8.09
N GLU A 207 39.24 -10.30 -8.68
CA GLU A 207 39.56 -8.91 -8.30
C GLU A 207 38.39 -7.96 -8.56
N VAL A 208 37.60 -8.19 -9.61
CA VAL A 208 36.38 -7.40 -9.87
C VAL A 208 35.33 -7.68 -8.81
N VAL A 209 35.04 -8.93 -8.49
CA VAL A 209 34.07 -9.27 -7.43
C VAL A 209 34.49 -8.67 -6.11
N VAL A 210 35.79 -8.74 -5.77
CA VAL A 210 36.31 -8.15 -4.53
C VAL A 210 36.23 -6.63 -4.56
N SER A 211 36.73 -5.95 -5.60
CA SER A 211 36.81 -4.48 -5.62
C SER A 211 35.47 -3.78 -5.88
N ARG A 212 34.57 -4.42 -6.64
CA ARG A 212 33.26 -3.88 -7.04
C ARG A 212 32.11 -4.54 -6.28
N TYR A 213 32.38 -5.25 -5.19
CA TYR A 213 31.38 -5.99 -4.41
C TYR A 213 30.14 -5.14 -4.06
N ILE A 214 30.36 -3.92 -3.57
CA ILE A 214 29.28 -3.01 -3.19
C ILE A 214 28.51 -2.51 -4.40
N ASP A 215 29.17 -2.29 -5.54
CA ASP A 215 28.50 -1.90 -6.77
C ASP A 215 27.66 -3.05 -7.33
N ILE A 216 28.10 -4.31 -7.18
CA ILE A 216 27.30 -5.48 -7.54
C ILE A 216 26.04 -5.55 -6.68
N ILE A 217 26.16 -5.39 -5.36
CA ILE A 217 25.00 -5.38 -4.46
C ILE A 217 24.09 -4.21 -4.77
N THR A 218 24.66 -3.01 -4.97
CA THR A 218 23.90 -1.79 -5.24
C THR A 218 23.16 -1.93 -6.56
N GLN A 219 23.81 -2.36 -7.63
CA GLN A 219 23.14 -2.63 -8.91
C GLN A 219 22.15 -3.79 -8.81
N PHE A 220 22.36 -4.80 -7.96
CA PHE A 220 21.37 -5.86 -7.77
C PHE A 220 20.08 -5.35 -7.12
N VAL A 221 20.20 -4.40 -6.18
CA VAL A 221 19.08 -3.76 -5.49
C VAL A 221 18.45 -2.64 -6.32
N GLU A 222 19.27 -1.87 -7.06
CA GLU A 222 18.84 -0.75 -7.92
C GLU A 222 18.36 -1.22 -9.30
N GLU A 223 18.89 -2.34 -9.85
CA GLU A 223 18.20 -3.04 -10.92
C GLU A 223 16.95 -3.61 -10.29
N PRO A 224 15.77 -3.12 -10.68
CA PRO A 224 14.56 -3.68 -10.14
C PRO A 224 14.60 -5.17 -10.51
N VAL A 225 14.48 -6.08 -9.52
CA VAL A 225 13.49 -7.14 -9.73
C VAL A 225 12.32 -6.33 -10.19
N ASP A 226 11.97 -6.37 -11.47
CA ASP A 226 10.97 -5.48 -12.04
C ASP A 226 9.74 -5.60 -11.15
N THR A 227 9.62 -4.73 -10.14
CA THR A 227 8.70 -4.96 -9.03
C THR A 227 7.32 -4.87 -9.63
N MET A 228 7.18 -4.00 -10.64
CA MET A 228 6.08 -3.92 -11.56
C MET A 228 5.84 -5.22 -12.33
N ALA A 229 6.84 -5.90 -12.90
CA ALA A 229 6.62 -7.20 -13.59
C ALA A 229 6.38 -8.36 -12.62
N ALA A 230 7.04 -8.42 -11.47
CA ALA A 230 6.78 -9.41 -10.43
C ALA A 230 5.39 -9.18 -9.80
N MET A 231 4.98 -7.92 -9.60
CA MET A 231 3.63 -7.52 -9.23
C MET A 231 2.65 -7.93 -10.33
N LYS A 232 2.92 -7.62 -11.60
CA LYS A 232 2.06 -8.01 -12.74
C LYS A 232 1.96 -9.52 -12.92
N GLU A 233 3.02 -10.28 -12.67
CA GLU A 233 2.99 -11.74 -12.71
C GLU A 233 2.22 -12.30 -11.51
N LEU A 234 2.38 -11.71 -10.33
CA LEU A 234 1.69 -12.14 -9.12
C LEU A 234 0.21 -11.76 -9.12
N GLU A 235 -0.15 -10.60 -9.68
CA GLU A 235 -1.51 -10.17 -9.99
C GLU A 235 -2.19 -11.12 -10.98
N ARG A 236 -1.43 -11.85 -11.80
CA ARG A 236 -1.98 -12.90 -12.67
C ARG A 236 -2.11 -14.25 -11.96
N ASP A 237 -1.61 -14.42 -10.74
CA ASP A 237 -1.75 -15.67 -9.97
C ASP A 237 -3.20 -15.81 -9.46
N ALA A 238 -3.89 -16.84 -9.91
CA ALA A 238 -5.27 -17.11 -9.53
C ALA A 238 -5.49 -17.21 -8.00
N ARG A 239 -4.48 -17.66 -7.24
CA ARG A 239 -4.56 -17.76 -5.77
C ARG A 239 -4.43 -16.40 -5.10
N TYR A 240 -3.57 -15.54 -5.63
CA TYR A 240 -3.44 -14.15 -5.16
C TYR A 240 -4.78 -13.44 -5.29
N GLN A 241 -5.40 -13.60 -6.45
CA GLN A 241 -6.68 -13.00 -6.78
C GLN A 241 -7.86 -13.59 -5.99
N GLU A 242 -7.89 -14.91 -5.80
CA GLU A 242 -8.91 -15.59 -4.98
C GLU A 242 -8.89 -15.12 -3.51
N VAL A 243 -7.74 -14.74 -2.95
CA VAL A 243 -7.69 -14.20 -1.59
C VAL A 243 -8.32 -12.81 -1.52
N LEU A 244 -7.99 -11.91 -2.46
CA LEU A 244 -8.59 -10.57 -2.52
C LEU A 244 -10.10 -10.64 -2.79
N ALA A 245 -10.52 -11.57 -3.64
CA ALA A 245 -11.91 -11.90 -3.90
C ALA A 245 -12.69 -12.20 -2.62
N LEU A 246 -12.23 -13.21 -1.89
CA LEU A 246 -12.86 -13.67 -0.66
C LEU A 246 -12.81 -12.57 0.41
N PHE A 247 -11.73 -11.81 0.47
CA PHE A 247 -11.62 -10.68 1.38
C PHE A 247 -12.65 -9.59 1.06
N ARG A 248 -12.77 -9.12 -0.18
CA ARG A 248 -13.76 -8.09 -0.58
C ARG A 248 -15.19 -8.57 -0.32
N MET A 249 -15.50 -9.80 -0.73
CA MET A 249 -16.83 -10.39 -0.59
C MET A 249 -17.26 -10.54 0.86
N HIS A 250 -16.39 -11.11 1.70
CA HIS A 250 -16.77 -11.39 3.07
C HIS A 250 -16.61 -10.16 3.95
N SER A 251 -15.56 -9.36 3.78
CA SER A 251 -15.20 -8.31 4.75
C SER A 251 -16.30 -7.28 4.99
N GLY A 252 -17.16 -7.00 4.01
CA GLY A 252 -18.08 -5.87 4.08
C GLY A 252 -17.33 -4.53 4.05
N LEU A 253 -16.10 -4.51 3.54
CA LEU A 253 -15.25 -3.32 3.40
C LEU A 253 -15.03 -2.95 1.93
N ALA A 254 -15.73 -3.59 0.99
CA ALA A 254 -15.55 -3.36 -0.45
C ALA A 254 -15.74 -1.87 -0.84
N HIS A 255 -16.61 -1.14 -0.14
CA HIS A 255 -16.86 0.28 -0.33
C HIS A 255 -15.71 1.19 0.19
N ARG A 256 -14.88 0.70 1.12
CA ARG A 256 -13.74 1.45 1.68
C ARG A 256 -12.51 1.34 0.78
N ARG A 257 -12.50 2.06 -0.33
CA ARG A 257 -11.41 1.98 -1.35
C ARG A 257 -10.03 2.26 -0.77
N ASP A 258 -9.94 3.18 0.21
CA ASP A 258 -8.71 3.47 0.96
C ASP A 258 -8.20 2.22 1.71
N VAL A 259 -9.11 1.50 2.37
CA VAL A 259 -8.81 0.28 3.12
C VAL A 259 -8.51 -0.88 2.18
N ILE A 260 -9.28 -1.02 1.10
CA ILE A 260 -9.08 -2.05 0.09
C ILE A 260 -7.73 -1.88 -0.61
N ALA A 261 -7.35 -0.66 -1.00
CA ALA A 261 -6.06 -0.40 -1.63
C ALA A 261 -4.90 -0.70 -0.66
N LYS A 262 -5.02 -0.33 0.61
CA LYS A 262 -4.04 -0.69 1.65
C LYS A 262 -3.98 -2.21 1.87
N ALA A 263 -5.14 -2.88 1.90
CA ALA A 263 -5.23 -4.34 2.05
C ALA A 263 -4.60 -5.09 0.87
N GLU A 264 -4.80 -4.60 -0.35
CA GLU A 264 -4.18 -5.10 -1.58
C GLU A 264 -2.67 -4.96 -1.54
N ARG A 265 -2.15 -3.78 -1.16
CA ARG A 265 -0.71 -3.57 -0.99
C ARG A 265 -0.13 -4.46 0.10
N TYR A 266 -0.84 -4.63 1.22
CA TYR A 266 -0.43 -5.52 2.31
C TYR A 266 -0.36 -6.97 1.84
N TRP A 267 -1.37 -7.41 1.10
CA TRP A 267 -1.47 -8.75 0.56
C TRP A 267 -0.43 -9.03 -0.53
N LEU A 268 -0.18 -8.05 -1.40
CA LEU A 268 0.90 -8.09 -2.38
C LEU A 268 2.25 -8.28 -1.69
N MET A 269 2.52 -7.45 -0.68
CA MET A 269 3.77 -7.54 0.07
C MET A 269 3.88 -8.87 0.80
N TYR A 270 2.78 -9.43 1.31
CA TYR A 270 2.76 -10.80 1.81
C TYR A 270 3.17 -11.81 0.75
N CYS A 271 2.61 -11.75 -0.44
CA CYS A 271 2.87 -12.73 -1.49
C CYS A 271 4.27 -12.61 -2.10
N LEU A 272 4.85 -11.40 -2.09
CA LEU A 272 6.26 -11.19 -2.45
C LEU A 272 7.22 -11.81 -1.41
N ASN A 273 6.82 -11.85 -0.14
CA ASN A 273 7.63 -12.40 0.96
C ASN A 273 7.34 -13.86 1.29
N TYR A 274 6.17 -14.38 0.90
CA TYR A 274 5.69 -15.72 1.25
C TYR A 274 4.94 -16.38 0.10
N ASN A 275 5.25 -17.65 -0.13
CA ASN A 275 4.46 -18.48 -1.04
C ASN A 275 3.08 -18.83 -0.47
N ILE A 276 2.04 -18.65 -1.28
CA ILE A 276 0.68 -19.12 -0.99
C ILE A 276 0.67 -20.67 -0.99
N LYS A 277 0.34 -21.27 0.15
CA LYS A 277 0.39 -22.72 0.40
C LYS A 277 -1.01 -23.29 0.63
N GLY A 278 -1.29 -24.42 -0.01
CA GLY A 278 -2.54 -25.16 0.15
C GLY A 278 -3.65 -24.71 -0.81
N LYS A 279 -4.85 -25.28 -0.64
CA LYS A 279 -6.02 -25.06 -1.54
C LYS A 279 -7.15 -24.23 -0.94
N LYS A 280 -7.06 -23.81 0.33
CA LYS A 280 -8.12 -23.05 1.01
C LYS A 280 -7.72 -21.59 1.15
N MET A 281 -8.01 -20.79 0.12
CA MET A 281 -7.64 -19.37 0.09
C MET A 281 -8.39 -18.54 1.14
N GLY A 282 -9.58 -18.98 1.55
CA GLY A 282 -10.35 -18.35 2.62
C GLY A 282 -9.62 -18.26 3.97
N ILE A 283 -8.58 -19.06 4.22
CA ILE A 283 -7.75 -18.93 5.43
C ILE A 283 -6.92 -17.64 5.38
N TYR A 284 -6.39 -17.28 4.22
CA TYR A 284 -5.61 -16.07 4.01
C TYR A 284 -6.49 -14.83 4.04
N ALA A 285 -7.65 -14.88 3.36
CA ALA A 285 -8.62 -13.79 3.38
C ALA A 285 -9.15 -13.51 4.80
N ALA A 286 -9.44 -14.56 5.57
CA ALA A 286 -9.82 -14.46 6.97
C ALA A 286 -8.73 -13.80 7.84
N ALA A 287 -7.46 -14.17 7.63
CA ALA A 287 -6.35 -13.58 8.38
C ALA A 287 -6.11 -12.12 7.99
N LEU A 288 -6.23 -11.79 6.70
CA LEU A 288 -6.14 -10.42 6.20
C LEU A 288 -7.26 -9.54 6.78
N GLU A 289 -8.51 -10.01 6.78
CA GLU A 289 -9.62 -9.26 7.39
C GLU A 289 -9.41 -9.06 8.90
N TYR A 290 -8.95 -10.10 9.61
CA TYR A 290 -8.68 -9.97 11.04
C TYR A 290 -7.66 -8.87 11.30
N LEU A 291 -6.53 -8.89 10.60
CA LEU A 291 -5.45 -7.91 10.75
C LEU A 291 -5.94 -6.49 10.46
N ILE A 292 -6.73 -6.30 9.40
CA ILE A 292 -7.29 -4.99 9.02
C ILE A 292 -8.21 -4.44 10.11
N ARG A 293 -9.03 -5.30 10.73
CA ARG A 293 -9.97 -4.90 11.79
C ARG A 293 -9.32 -4.76 13.16
N ASP A 294 -8.20 -5.43 13.39
CA ASP A 294 -7.44 -5.38 14.65
C ASP A 294 -6.47 -4.19 14.68
N SER A 295 -5.98 -3.76 13.51
CA SER A 295 -4.99 -2.70 13.39
C SER A 295 -5.61 -1.31 13.18
N PRO A 296 -5.27 -0.31 14.01
CA PRO A 296 -5.69 1.07 13.82
C PRO A 296 -5.24 1.71 12.50
N LEU A 297 -4.20 1.17 11.84
CA LEU A 297 -3.62 1.73 10.61
C LEU A 297 -4.61 1.77 9.44
N PHE A 298 -5.57 0.84 9.41
CA PHE A 298 -6.57 0.76 8.35
C PHE A 298 -7.83 1.57 8.68
N GLY A 299 -7.90 2.23 9.83
CA GLY A 299 -9.05 3.09 10.17
C GLY A 299 -10.38 2.34 10.26
N VAL A 300 -10.37 1.02 10.49
CA VAL A 300 -11.58 0.19 10.65
C VAL A 300 -11.91 0.08 12.14
N ARG A 301 -13.06 0.64 12.56
CA ARG A 301 -13.45 0.76 13.98
C ARG A 301 -14.16 -0.49 14.55
N GLU A 302 -14.59 -1.42 13.71
CA GLU A 302 -15.30 -2.63 14.15
C GLU A 302 -14.33 -3.78 14.43
N GLN A 303 -13.90 -3.88 15.70
CA GLN A 303 -13.06 -4.97 16.19
C GLN A 303 -13.80 -6.31 16.15
N CYS A 304 -13.13 -7.34 15.64
CA CYS A 304 -13.69 -8.66 15.45
C CYS A 304 -12.81 -9.73 16.10
N THR A 305 -13.42 -10.76 16.69
CA THR A 305 -12.64 -11.89 17.25
C THR A 305 -12.24 -12.85 16.14
N GLN A 306 -11.08 -13.52 16.28
CA GLN A 306 -10.67 -14.58 15.34
C GLN A 306 -11.74 -15.68 15.20
N LYS A 307 -12.53 -15.93 16.25
CA LYS A 307 -13.64 -16.88 16.22
C LYS A 307 -14.76 -16.43 15.29
N LYS A 308 -15.20 -15.16 15.40
CA LYS A 308 -16.24 -14.59 14.53
C LYS A 308 -15.79 -14.61 13.05
N ILE A 309 -14.52 -14.32 12.78
CA ILE A 309 -13.97 -14.42 11.42
C ILE A 309 -13.82 -15.88 10.95
N ALA A 310 -13.37 -16.79 11.81
CA ALA A 310 -13.28 -18.21 11.48
C ALA A 310 -14.63 -18.79 11.05
N ASP A 311 -15.69 -18.47 11.80
CA ASP A 311 -17.06 -18.89 11.48
C ASP A 311 -17.52 -18.28 10.14
N LYS A 312 -17.23 -16.99 9.91
CA LYS A 312 -17.57 -16.24 8.69
C LYS A 312 -16.97 -16.85 7.41
N TYR A 313 -15.71 -17.27 7.46
CA TYR A 313 -15.00 -17.86 6.31
C TYR A 313 -15.06 -19.40 6.27
N GLY A 314 -15.70 -20.05 7.24
CA GLY A 314 -15.74 -21.52 7.34
C GLY A 314 -14.37 -22.17 7.56
N VAL A 315 -13.49 -21.50 8.30
CA VAL A 315 -12.11 -21.95 8.60
C VAL A 315 -11.88 -22.16 10.10
N SER A 316 -10.71 -22.66 10.50
CA SER A 316 -10.38 -22.82 11.92
C SER A 316 -9.61 -21.61 12.46
N VAL A 317 -9.87 -21.23 13.71
CA VAL A 317 -9.11 -20.19 14.43
C VAL A 317 -7.61 -20.48 14.42
N THR A 318 -7.23 -21.75 14.56
CA THR A 318 -5.81 -22.18 14.50
C THR A 318 -5.17 -21.92 13.14
N SER A 319 -5.94 -22.06 12.05
CA SER A 319 -5.47 -21.77 10.69
C SER A 319 -5.27 -20.27 10.47
N ILE A 320 -6.18 -19.44 10.98
CA ILE A 320 -6.05 -17.98 10.96
C ILE A 320 -4.80 -17.55 11.73
N GLY A 321 -4.63 -18.00 12.97
CA GLY A 321 -3.48 -17.63 13.81
C GLY A 321 -2.12 -17.98 13.16
N LYS A 322 -2.04 -19.08 12.42
CA LYS A 322 -0.83 -19.44 11.66
C LYS A 322 -0.54 -18.54 10.46
N ARG A 323 -1.55 -17.89 9.87
CA ARG A 323 -1.34 -16.93 8.78
C ARG A 323 -1.10 -15.52 9.32
N LEU A 324 -1.74 -15.17 10.45
CA LEU A 324 -1.49 -13.92 11.17
C LEU A 324 -0.03 -13.82 11.62
N ALA A 325 0.59 -14.90 12.10
CA ALA A 325 2.01 -14.88 12.45
C ALA A 325 2.90 -14.50 11.24
N ASP A 326 2.61 -15.05 10.05
CA ASP A 326 3.35 -14.72 8.84
C ASP A 326 3.09 -13.24 8.40
N LEU A 327 1.86 -12.74 8.58
CA LEU A 327 1.49 -11.34 8.29
C LEU A 327 2.14 -10.36 9.31
N ASP A 328 2.17 -10.70 10.60
CA ASP A 328 2.79 -9.86 11.63
C ASP A 328 4.30 -9.65 11.37
N GLU A 329 4.99 -10.64 10.82
CA GLU A 329 6.41 -10.54 10.47
C GLU A 329 6.70 -9.45 9.42
N ILE A 330 5.77 -9.18 8.51
CA ILE A 330 5.93 -8.16 7.45
C ILE A 330 5.36 -6.80 7.86
N TRP A 331 4.61 -6.71 8.96
CA TRP A 331 4.00 -5.48 9.47
C TRP A 331 4.97 -4.29 9.57
N PRO A 332 6.20 -4.43 10.11
CA PRO A 332 7.12 -3.30 10.22
C PRO A 332 7.54 -2.73 8.86
N ALA A 333 7.72 -3.59 7.85
CA ALA A 333 8.08 -3.17 6.50
C ALA A 333 6.90 -2.46 5.80
N PHE A 334 5.68 -3.00 5.95
CA PHE A 334 4.48 -2.33 5.43
C PHE A 334 4.29 -0.95 6.04
N PHE A 335 4.41 -0.85 7.37
CA PHE A 335 4.19 0.40 8.08
C PHE A 335 5.20 1.47 7.64
N ALA A 336 6.46 1.09 7.47
CA ALA A 336 7.49 1.99 6.94
C ALA A 336 7.19 2.42 5.49
N MET A 337 6.74 1.49 4.65
CA MET A 337 6.35 1.79 3.26
C MET A 337 5.16 2.75 3.19
N GLU A 338 4.10 2.52 3.98
CA GLU A 338 2.94 3.42 4.00
C GLU A 338 3.30 4.81 4.56
N GLN A 339 4.17 4.89 5.57
CA GLN A 339 4.69 6.19 6.04
C GLN A 339 5.48 6.91 4.95
N GLN A 340 6.32 6.18 4.21
CA GLN A 340 7.10 6.74 3.12
C GLN A 340 6.21 7.14 1.93
N ILE A 341 5.17 6.36 1.58
CA ILE A 341 4.19 6.76 0.56
C ILE A 341 3.53 8.07 0.97
N VAL A 342 3.11 8.19 2.23
CA VAL A 342 2.53 9.44 2.76
C VAL A 342 3.55 10.58 2.64
N ASP A 343 4.79 10.40 3.09
CA ASP A 343 5.85 11.41 3.04
C ASP A 343 6.25 11.81 1.60
N ASP A 344 6.30 10.86 0.66
CA ASP A 344 6.64 11.08 -0.75
C ASP A 344 5.49 11.78 -1.50
N SER A 345 4.23 11.44 -1.16
CA SER A 345 3.01 12.14 -1.65
C SER A 345 3.03 13.63 -1.28
N PHE A 346 3.60 13.98 -0.13
CA PHE A 346 3.79 15.38 0.29
C PHE A 346 4.93 16.11 -0.44
N SER A 347 5.81 15.38 -1.15
CA SER A 347 7.05 15.94 -1.72
C SER A 347 7.07 16.08 -3.25
N GLU A 348 6.35 15.23 -3.98
CA GLU A 348 6.44 15.18 -5.46
C GLU A 348 5.24 15.75 -6.23
N GLY A 349 4.14 16.16 -5.57
CA GLY A 349 2.99 16.73 -6.29
C GLY A 349 2.46 15.81 -7.42
N MET A 350 2.68 14.50 -7.30
CA MET A 350 2.18 13.51 -8.24
C MET A 350 0.66 13.39 -8.06
N VAL A 351 -0.06 13.69 -9.13
CA VAL A 351 -1.48 13.34 -9.31
C VAL A 351 -1.56 11.81 -9.31
N THR A 352 -1.73 11.21 -8.14
CA THR A 352 -2.33 9.88 -8.06
C THR A 352 -3.79 10.00 -8.46
N ASP A 353 -4.33 8.96 -9.09
CA ASP A 353 -5.76 8.78 -9.37
C ASP A 353 -6.64 8.94 -8.11
N ASP A 354 -6.81 10.16 -7.61
CA ASP A 354 -7.87 10.51 -6.69
C ASP A 354 -9.16 10.28 -7.47
N ILE A 355 -9.86 9.20 -7.15
CA ILE A 355 -11.27 9.08 -7.49
C ILE A 355 -11.95 10.27 -6.82
N LEU A 356 -12.10 11.34 -7.58
CA LEU A 356 -12.95 12.45 -7.22
C LEU A 356 -14.35 11.87 -7.00
N PRO A 357 -14.96 12.08 -5.81
CA PRO A 357 -16.32 11.61 -5.57
C PRO A 357 -17.26 12.18 -6.64
N SER A 358 -18.42 11.55 -6.84
CA SER A 358 -19.40 11.94 -7.86
C SER A 358 -19.80 13.43 -7.75
N THR A 359 -19.65 13.98 -6.55
CA THR A 359 -19.80 15.38 -6.15
C THR A 359 -18.81 16.37 -6.76
N VAL A 360 -17.62 15.93 -7.18
CA VAL A 360 -16.49 16.81 -7.55
C VAL A 360 -16.33 16.94 -9.08
N LEU A 361 -17.03 16.15 -9.88
CA LEU A 361 -16.92 16.22 -11.36
C LEU A 361 -17.62 17.42 -12.01
N PHE A 362 -18.47 18.15 -11.28
CA PHE A 362 -19.32 19.21 -11.84
C PHE A 362 -18.82 20.66 -11.69
N PRO A 363 -18.02 21.05 -10.67
CA PRO A 363 -17.62 22.44 -10.50
C PRO A 363 -16.65 22.95 -11.59
N LEU A 364 -15.90 22.05 -12.26
CA LEU A 364 -14.95 22.39 -13.32
C LEU A 364 -15.59 23.11 -14.52
N ALA A 365 -16.78 22.67 -14.93
CA ALA A 365 -17.53 23.28 -16.04
C ALA A 365 -18.44 24.44 -15.59
N GLU A 366 -18.64 24.60 -14.28
CA GLU A 366 -19.60 25.55 -13.70
C GLU A 366 -18.99 26.92 -13.43
N ARG A 367 -17.67 27.01 -13.24
CA ARG A 367 -16.97 28.27 -12.90
C ARG A 367 -17.33 29.43 -13.84
N SER A 368 -17.25 29.22 -15.16
CA SER A 368 -17.57 30.25 -16.14
C SER A 368 -19.04 30.69 -16.08
N THR A 369 -19.96 29.73 -15.90
CA THR A 369 -21.39 30.01 -15.76
C THR A 369 -21.68 30.78 -14.47
N TYR A 370 -20.96 30.45 -13.38
CA TYR A 370 -21.04 31.14 -12.11
C TYR A 370 -20.55 32.58 -12.21
N GLU A 371 -19.37 32.81 -12.78
CA GLU A 371 -18.80 34.15 -12.97
C GLU A 371 -19.72 35.05 -13.81
N VAL A 372 -20.33 34.52 -14.87
CA VAL A 372 -21.33 35.25 -15.67
C VAL A 372 -22.56 35.58 -14.81
N THR A 373 -23.12 34.60 -14.11
CA THR A 373 -24.35 34.78 -13.32
C THR A 373 -24.17 35.83 -12.22
N GLU A 374 -23.05 35.79 -11.50
CA GLU A 374 -22.76 36.77 -10.43
C GLU A 374 -22.60 38.19 -10.97
N ARG A 375 -22.00 38.38 -12.16
CA ARG A 375 -21.93 39.70 -12.80
C ARG A 375 -23.29 40.22 -13.25
N LEU A 376 -24.15 39.36 -13.78
CA LEU A 376 -25.50 39.76 -14.17
C LEU A 376 -26.28 40.20 -12.92
N ASN A 377 -26.16 39.45 -11.82
CA ASN A 377 -26.78 39.80 -10.55
C ASN A 377 -26.28 41.14 -9.97
N SER A 378 -25.02 41.52 -10.22
CA SER A 378 -24.47 42.81 -9.77
C SER A 378 -24.87 44.02 -10.62
N HIS A 379 -25.39 43.79 -11.84
CA HIS A 379 -25.76 44.86 -12.79
C HIS A 379 -27.24 45.29 -12.73
N GLY A 380 -28.08 44.63 -11.91
CA GLY A 380 -29.51 44.92 -11.82
C GLY A 380 -30.32 44.34 -12.98
N ASP A 381 -31.59 44.75 -13.11
CA ASP A 381 -32.48 44.23 -14.16
C ASP A 381 -31.95 44.58 -15.56
N ILE A 382 -31.82 43.56 -16.41
CA ILE A 382 -31.39 43.71 -17.81
C ILE A 382 -32.61 44.12 -18.63
N GLU A 383 -32.60 45.32 -19.20
CA GLU A 383 -33.79 45.89 -19.83
C GLU A 383 -34.01 45.38 -21.27
N ASP A 384 -32.94 44.98 -21.97
CA ASP A 384 -33.03 44.48 -23.34
C ASP A 384 -31.87 43.54 -23.77
N GLU A 385 -32.03 42.89 -24.93
CA GLU A 385 -31.06 41.95 -25.49
C GLU A 385 -29.74 42.62 -25.92
N GLN A 386 -29.75 43.92 -26.23
CA GLN A 386 -28.54 44.65 -26.59
C GLN A 386 -27.69 44.93 -25.36
N GLN A 387 -28.29 45.31 -24.23
CA GLN A 387 -27.61 45.43 -22.95
C GLN A 387 -26.99 44.10 -22.51
N LEU A 388 -27.70 42.98 -22.68
CA LEU A 388 -27.15 41.65 -22.41
C LEU A 388 -25.92 41.35 -23.29
N ARG A 389 -26.00 41.62 -24.59
CA ARG A 389 -24.87 41.43 -25.52
C ARG A 389 -23.67 42.31 -25.18
N ASP A 390 -23.90 43.59 -24.89
CA ASP A 390 -22.84 44.53 -24.52
C ASP A 390 -22.16 44.13 -23.19
N LEU A 391 -22.90 43.53 -22.25
CA LEU A 391 -22.36 42.96 -21.01
C LEU A 391 -21.55 41.68 -21.27
N LEU A 392 -22.01 40.81 -22.16
CA LEU A 392 -21.30 39.59 -22.55
C LEU A 392 -20.04 39.88 -23.38
N ASP A 393 -20.03 40.93 -24.21
CA ASP A 393 -18.83 41.36 -24.95
C ASP A 393 -17.76 41.90 -23.99
N LYS A 394 -18.15 42.67 -22.96
CA LYS A 394 -17.24 43.07 -21.88
C LYS A 394 -16.72 41.91 -21.04
N TYR A 395 -17.44 40.79 -20.99
CA TYR A 395 -17.03 39.57 -20.28
C TYR A 395 -15.82 38.90 -20.94
N VAL A 396 -15.71 38.92 -22.27
CA VAL A 396 -14.56 38.34 -23.00
C VAL A 396 -13.26 39.11 -22.71
N GLU A 397 -13.35 40.39 -22.37
CA GLU A 397 -12.17 41.27 -22.21
C GLU A 397 -11.66 41.40 -20.77
N ALA A 398 -12.41 40.99 -19.74
CA ALA A 398 -12.07 41.25 -18.33
C ALA A 398 -12.27 40.03 -17.41
N SER A 399 -11.28 39.72 -16.56
CA SER A 399 -11.34 38.69 -15.50
C SER A 399 -12.40 38.99 -14.44
N PHE A 400 -13.02 37.95 -13.86
CA PHE A 400 -14.02 38.11 -12.80
C PHE A 400 -13.34 38.44 -11.47
N GLU A 401 -13.75 39.54 -10.85
CA GLU A 401 -13.27 39.97 -9.55
C GLU A 401 -14.38 39.73 -8.50
N PRO A 402 -14.16 38.85 -7.52
CA PRO A 402 -15.18 38.54 -6.52
C PRO A 402 -15.36 39.71 -5.52
N GLU A 403 -16.59 40.19 -5.39
CA GLU A 403 -16.98 41.33 -4.54
C GLU A 403 -17.24 40.94 -3.09
N THR A 404 -17.61 39.67 -2.85
CA THR A 404 -17.97 39.15 -1.52
C THR A 404 -17.07 37.99 -1.09
N LYS A 405 -16.98 37.76 0.22
CA LYS A 405 -16.26 36.60 0.78
C LYS A 405 -16.86 35.27 0.30
N GLN A 406 -18.17 35.23 0.07
CA GLN A 406 -18.86 34.05 -0.46
C GLN A 406 -18.42 33.74 -1.88
N GLN A 407 -18.35 34.75 -2.75
CA GLN A 407 -17.84 34.60 -4.12
C GLN A 407 -16.36 34.18 -4.11
N GLN A 408 -15.53 34.80 -3.26
CA GLN A 408 -14.13 34.42 -3.09
C GLN A 408 -13.99 32.95 -2.66
N ALA A 409 -14.77 32.52 -1.66
CA ALA A 409 -14.78 31.14 -1.20
C ALA A 409 -15.19 30.17 -2.31
N GLN A 410 -16.23 30.49 -3.09
CA GLN A 410 -16.68 29.62 -4.17
C GLN A 410 -15.64 29.48 -5.30
N LEU A 411 -14.95 30.57 -5.65
CA LEU A 411 -13.86 30.50 -6.65
C LEU A 411 -12.70 29.63 -6.15
N LEU A 412 -12.35 29.71 -4.86
CA LEU A 412 -11.35 28.81 -4.26
C LEU A 412 -11.80 27.35 -4.32
N VAL A 413 -13.09 27.06 -4.13
CA VAL A 413 -13.62 25.71 -4.31
C VAL A 413 -13.47 25.25 -5.75
N TYR A 414 -13.82 26.08 -6.74
CA TYR A 414 -13.63 25.72 -8.16
C TYR A 414 -12.16 25.45 -8.48
N GLU A 415 -11.26 26.32 -8.01
CA GLU A 415 -9.82 26.12 -8.15
C GLU A 415 -9.37 24.82 -7.49
N ALA A 416 -9.83 24.52 -6.28
CA ALA A 416 -9.50 23.30 -5.55
C ALA A 416 -9.85 22.02 -6.33
N MET A 417 -10.92 22.04 -7.13
CA MET A 417 -11.34 20.87 -7.91
C MET A 417 -10.37 20.57 -9.07
N GLU A 418 -9.58 21.55 -9.52
CA GLU A 418 -8.55 21.38 -10.58
C GLU A 418 -7.20 20.89 -10.04
N GLN A 419 -7.03 20.87 -8.72
CA GLN A 419 -5.75 20.59 -8.06
C GLN A 419 -5.69 19.16 -7.50
N ALA A 420 -4.50 18.71 -7.13
CA ALA A 420 -4.26 17.47 -6.36
C ALA A 420 -4.83 17.56 -4.93
N SER A 421 -4.98 16.41 -4.23
CA SER A 421 -5.70 16.32 -2.94
C SER A 421 -5.17 17.23 -1.82
N ASP A 422 -3.86 17.36 -1.66
CA ASP A 422 -3.24 18.20 -0.64
C ASP A 422 -3.49 19.70 -0.88
N VAL A 423 -3.30 20.14 -2.12
CA VAL A 423 -3.58 21.52 -2.55
C VAL A 423 -5.08 21.80 -2.48
N ARG A 424 -5.90 20.85 -2.91
CA ARG A 424 -7.37 20.90 -2.83
C ARG A 424 -7.81 21.15 -1.40
N LEU A 425 -7.35 20.36 -0.43
CA LEU A 425 -7.73 20.52 0.98
C LEU A 425 -7.31 21.87 1.56
N ASN A 426 -6.12 22.36 1.22
CA ASN A 426 -5.69 23.69 1.65
C ASN A 426 -6.61 24.80 1.10
N LEU A 427 -6.94 24.74 -0.20
CA LEU A 427 -7.86 25.69 -0.83
C LEU A 427 -9.27 25.59 -0.23
N ILE A 428 -9.75 24.39 0.09
CA ILE A 428 -11.02 24.19 0.80
C ILE A 428 -10.98 24.80 2.21
N GLU A 429 -9.87 24.66 2.93
CA GLU A 429 -9.72 25.28 4.25
C GLU A 429 -9.70 26.81 4.16
N GLN A 430 -9.05 27.39 3.15
CA GLN A 430 -9.12 28.82 2.88
C GLN A 430 -10.54 29.27 2.52
N ALA A 431 -11.26 28.49 1.70
CA ALA A 431 -12.65 28.78 1.37
C ALA A 431 -13.54 28.79 2.63
N LEU A 432 -13.38 27.81 3.53
CA LEU A 432 -14.12 27.73 4.79
C LEU A 432 -13.74 28.83 5.80
N GLN A 433 -12.51 29.38 5.74
CA GLN A 433 -12.15 30.56 6.53
C GLN A 433 -12.87 31.83 6.05
N LEU A 434 -13.17 31.93 4.75
CA LEU A 434 -13.89 33.06 4.15
C LEU A 434 -15.41 32.92 4.32
N ASP A 435 -15.95 31.73 4.06
CA ASP A 435 -17.36 31.36 4.20
C ASP A 435 -17.47 29.98 4.89
N PRO A 436 -17.61 29.93 6.23
CA PRO A 436 -17.74 28.68 6.98
C PRO A 436 -18.93 27.81 6.57
N TYR A 437 -19.94 28.41 5.91
CA TYR A 437 -21.14 27.72 5.44
C TYR A 437 -21.14 27.52 3.93
N ASN A 438 -19.99 27.61 3.25
CA ASN A 438 -19.91 27.26 1.85
C ASN A 438 -20.26 25.77 1.66
N SER A 439 -21.33 25.50 0.90
CA SER A 439 -21.88 24.15 0.75
C SER A 439 -20.90 23.19 0.07
N ASP A 440 -20.33 23.59 -1.06
CA ASP A 440 -19.42 22.72 -1.81
C ASP A 440 -18.12 22.49 -1.02
N ALA A 441 -17.60 23.51 -0.33
CA ALA A 441 -16.43 23.36 0.54
C ALA A 441 -16.67 22.39 1.70
N ASN A 442 -17.82 22.49 2.37
CA ASN A 442 -18.21 21.56 3.43
C ASN A 442 -18.45 20.14 2.89
N THR A 443 -18.98 20.00 1.68
CA THR A 443 -19.16 18.69 1.02
C THR A 443 -17.82 18.01 0.78
N VAL A 444 -16.85 18.76 0.25
CA VAL A 444 -15.49 18.24 0.03
C VAL A 444 -14.81 17.94 1.37
N LYS A 445 -14.91 18.84 2.36
CA LYS A 445 -14.33 18.61 3.69
C LYS A 445 -14.90 17.36 4.36
N ALA A 446 -16.19 17.09 4.18
CA ALA A 446 -16.83 15.88 4.71
C ALA A 446 -16.24 14.59 4.13
N PHE A 447 -15.92 14.57 2.84
CA PHE A 447 -15.38 13.38 2.17
C PHE A 447 -13.98 12.98 2.67
N TYR A 448 -13.13 13.97 2.97
CA TYR A 448 -11.77 13.74 3.48
C TYR A 448 -11.68 13.67 5.01
N GLU A 449 -12.79 13.80 5.71
CA GLU A 449 -12.81 13.74 7.17
C GLU A 449 -12.71 12.28 7.63
N GLU A 450 -11.75 11.99 8.51
CA GLU A 450 -11.48 10.63 9.00
C GLU A 450 -12.45 10.20 10.11
N ASP A 451 -13.09 11.17 10.79
CA ASP A 451 -14.10 10.88 11.79
C ASP A 451 -15.51 10.90 11.20
N ASP A 452 -16.16 9.74 11.13
CA ASP A 452 -17.50 9.57 10.55
C ASP A 452 -18.54 10.53 11.13
N GLU A 453 -18.51 10.80 12.44
CA GLU A 453 -19.45 11.72 13.07
C GLU A 453 -19.21 13.16 12.61
N GLN A 454 -17.94 13.55 12.50
CA GLN A 454 -17.54 14.86 12.01
C GLN A 454 -17.78 15.02 10.50
N ALA A 455 -17.57 13.97 9.70
CA ALA A 455 -17.89 13.92 8.29
C ALA A 455 -19.39 14.17 8.06
N LEU A 456 -20.25 13.47 8.82
CA LEU A 456 -21.69 13.69 8.79
C LEU A 456 -22.08 15.12 9.21
N LYS A 457 -21.40 15.71 10.20
CA LYS A 457 -21.65 17.12 10.58
C LYS A 457 -21.31 18.09 9.45
N TYR A 458 -20.19 17.89 8.75
CA TYR A 458 -19.83 18.70 7.59
C TYR A 458 -20.84 18.53 6.46
N SER A 459 -21.24 17.30 6.14
CA SER A 459 -22.26 17.03 5.13
C SER A 459 -23.63 17.67 5.48
N GLN A 460 -24.08 17.55 6.73
CA GLN A 460 -25.30 18.20 7.20
C GLN A 460 -25.22 19.73 7.14
N THR A 461 -24.03 20.29 7.40
CA THR A 461 -23.77 21.73 7.29
C THR A 461 -23.87 22.18 5.84
N ALA A 462 -23.27 21.43 4.90
CA ALA A 462 -23.37 21.69 3.47
C ALA A 462 -24.82 21.73 3.00
N ILE A 463 -25.57 20.67 3.28
CA ILE A 463 -26.98 20.53 2.89
C ILE A 463 -27.81 21.69 3.47
N ARG A 464 -27.67 21.99 4.76
CA ARG A 464 -28.41 23.06 5.41
C ARG A 464 -28.10 24.42 4.79
N ALA A 465 -26.83 24.73 4.60
CA ALA A 465 -26.42 26.01 4.04
C ALA A 465 -26.92 26.19 2.60
N ALA A 466 -26.90 25.13 1.78
CA ALA A 466 -27.47 25.17 0.45
C ALA A 466 -29.00 25.35 0.47
N LYS A 467 -29.71 24.60 1.32
CA LYS A 467 -31.17 24.75 1.48
C LYS A 467 -31.57 26.16 1.91
N GLU A 468 -30.87 26.74 2.89
CA GLU A 468 -31.14 28.09 3.37
C GLU A 468 -30.87 29.15 2.29
N ARG A 469 -29.84 28.95 1.47
CA ARG A 469 -29.48 29.85 0.36
C ARG A 469 -30.51 29.84 -0.77
N VAL A 470 -31.03 28.66 -1.11
CA VAL A 470 -32.01 28.49 -2.20
C VAL A 470 -33.42 28.86 -1.72
N GLY A 471 -33.76 28.48 -0.49
CA GLY A 471 -35.09 28.65 0.09
C GLY A 471 -36.01 27.46 -0.15
N GLU A 472 -36.70 27.03 0.90
CA GLU A 472 -37.58 25.84 0.89
C GLU A 472 -38.70 25.93 -0.15
N VAL A 473 -39.32 27.11 -0.32
CA VAL A 473 -40.39 27.31 -1.30
C VAL A 473 -39.88 27.07 -2.72
N PHE A 474 -38.70 27.59 -3.05
CA PHE A 474 -38.09 27.41 -4.37
C PHE A 474 -37.75 25.94 -4.62
N LEU A 475 -37.18 25.24 -3.63
CA LEU A 475 -36.88 23.81 -3.74
C LEU A 475 -38.13 22.97 -4.04
N GLN A 476 -39.28 23.35 -3.49
CA GLN A 476 -40.56 22.68 -3.74
C GLN A 476 -41.16 23.04 -5.09
N GLU A 477 -41.11 24.31 -5.49
CA GLU A 477 -41.67 24.80 -6.76
C GLU A 477 -40.91 24.27 -7.98
N GLU A 478 -39.59 24.11 -7.85
CA GLU A 478 -38.68 23.66 -8.92
C GLU A 478 -38.27 22.18 -8.78
N MET A 479 -39.06 21.39 -8.05
CA MET A 479 -38.83 19.95 -7.92
C MET A 479 -38.80 19.28 -9.30
N GLY A 480 -37.75 18.49 -9.55
CA GLY A 480 -37.50 17.82 -10.82
C GLY A 480 -36.70 18.65 -11.84
N SER A 481 -36.57 19.97 -11.65
CA SER A 481 -35.82 20.90 -12.51
C SER A 481 -34.65 21.60 -11.81
N LEU A 482 -34.34 21.25 -10.55
CA LEU A 482 -33.37 21.98 -9.72
C LEU A 482 -31.98 22.11 -10.35
N TRP A 483 -31.52 21.14 -11.13
CA TRP A 483 -30.21 21.23 -11.80
C TRP A 483 -30.11 22.40 -12.80
N GLY A 484 -31.24 22.81 -13.38
CA GLY A 484 -31.28 23.97 -14.28
C GLY A 484 -30.92 25.29 -13.58
N HIS A 485 -31.06 25.33 -12.24
CA HIS A 485 -30.85 26.51 -11.43
C HIS A 485 -29.50 26.46 -10.73
N LEU A 486 -28.59 27.35 -11.13
CA LEU A 486 -27.22 27.39 -10.60
C LEU A 486 -27.18 27.45 -9.06
N SER A 487 -28.09 28.21 -8.46
CA SER A 487 -28.19 28.33 -7.00
C SER A 487 -28.54 27.03 -6.28
N ALA A 488 -29.26 26.11 -6.94
CA ALA A 488 -29.71 24.83 -6.37
C ALA A 488 -28.72 23.67 -6.59
N ARG A 489 -27.73 23.82 -7.47
CA ARG A 489 -26.74 22.77 -7.73
C ARG A 489 -25.87 22.40 -6.52
N PRO A 490 -25.41 23.36 -5.67
CA PRO A 490 -24.71 23.00 -4.44
C PRO A 490 -25.55 22.13 -3.49
N TYR A 491 -26.88 22.28 -3.49
CA TYR A 491 -27.78 21.43 -2.70
C TYR A 491 -27.77 19.98 -3.22
N LEU A 492 -27.93 19.80 -4.54
CA LEU A 492 -27.88 18.47 -5.16
C LEU A 492 -26.51 17.80 -5.03
N ARG A 493 -25.42 18.58 -5.11
CA ARG A 493 -24.06 18.07 -4.86
C ARG A 493 -23.86 17.67 -3.39
N ALA A 494 -24.37 18.45 -2.44
CA ALA A 494 -24.28 18.11 -1.03
C ALA A 494 -25.06 16.82 -0.69
N LEU A 495 -26.22 16.61 -1.33
CA LEU A 495 -26.95 15.34 -1.23
C LEU A 495 -26.14 14.17 -1.83
N ALA A 496 -25.58 14.34 -3.03
CA ALA A 496 -24.75 13.29 -3.62
C ALA A 496 -23.54 12.94 -2.72
N GLY A 497 -22.95 13.93 -2.05
CA GLY A 497 -21.86 13.72 -1.10
C GLY A 497 -22.28 12.98 0.16
N LEU A 498 -23.52 13.20 0.62
CA LEU A 498 -24.09 12.41 1.69
C LEU A 498 -24.33 10.95 1.28
N ALA A 499 -24.81 10.72 0.05
CA ALA A 499 -24.96 9.37 -0.49
C ALA A 499 -23.61 8.64 -0.60
N ASP A 500 -22.58 9.32 -1.10
CA ASP A 500 -21.20 8.80 -1.14
C ASP A 500 -20.70 8.44 0.28
N LEU A 501 -20.96 9.30 1.28
CA LEU A 501 -20.61 9.03 2.68
C LEU A 501 -21.35 7.81 3.25
N TYR A 502 -22.67 7.70 3.00
CA TYR A 502 -23.43 6.55 3.45
C TYR A 502 -22.92 5.25 2.84
N GLU A 503 -22.57 5.26 1.57
CA GLU A 503 -21.96 4.10 0.93
C GLU A 503 -20.60 3.77 1.57
N MET A 504 -19.74 4.77 1.80
CA MET A 504 -18.44 4.60 2.48
C MET A 504 -18.58 4.09 3.93
N PHE A 505 -19.75 4.25 4.55
CA PHE A 505 -20.05 3.75 5.89
C PHE A 505 -20.80 2.41 5.88
N GLY A 506 -21.06 1.82 4.71
CA GLY A 506 -21.85 0.58 4.59
C GLY A 506 -23.31 0.77 5.02
N MET A 507 -23.89 1.93 4.68
CA MET A 507 -25.27 2.32 4.94
C MET A 507 -26.04 2.40 3.62
N GLU A 508 -26.13 1.26 2.91
CA GLU A 508 -26.60 1.21 1.52
C GLU A 508 -28.04 1.68 1.36
N GLU A 509 -28.95 1.29 2.25
CA GLU A 509 -30.36 1.72 2.23
C GLU A 509 -30.50 3.25 2.38
N GLN A 510 -29.68 3.87 3.24
CA GLN A 510 -29.66 5.32 3.40
C GLN A 510 -29.09 6.01 2.16
N SER A 511 -28.07 5.44 1.53
CA SER A 511 -27.53 5.95 0.27
C SER A 511 -28.58 5.88 -0.84
N ILE A 512 -29.28 4.75 -0.99
CA ILE A 512 -30.39 4.56 -1.92
C ILE A 512 -31.43 5.66 -1.77
N HIS A 513 -31.92 5.91 -0.55
CA HIS A 513 -32.93 6.95 -0.32
C HIS A 513 -32.46 8.35 -0.72
N VAL A 514 -31.20 8.70 -0.43
CA VAL A 514 -30.66 10.01 -0.83
C VAL A 514 -30.54 10.11 -2.35
N LEU A 515 -30.14 9.04 -3.05
CA LEU A 515 -30.06 9.03 -4.52
C LEU A 515 -31.44 9.08 -5.17
N GLU A 516 -32.46 8.45 -4.57
CA GLU A 516 -33.87 8.59 -4.98
C GLU A 516 -34.33 10.05 -4.87
N ASP A 517 -34.07 10.70 -3.73
CA ASP A 517 -34.39 12.12 -3.50
C ASP A 517 -33.72 13.03 -4.55
N ILE A 518 -32.46 12.74 -4.93
CA ILE A 518 -31.76 13.51 -5.97
C ILE A 518 -32.43 13.32 -7.33
N LEU A 519 -32.84 12.11 -7.71
CA LEU A 519 -33.52 11.87 -8.99
C LEU A 519 -34.92 12.48 -9.04
N GLU A 520 -35.64 12.53 -7.92
CA GLU A 520 -36.91 13.26 -7.84
C GLU A 520 -36.67 14.77 -8.07
N ALA A 521 -35.59 15.31 -7.52
CA ALA A 521 -35.20 16.71 -7.66
C ALA A 521 -34.56 17.06 -9.01
N ASN A 522 -34.00 16.07 -9.71
CA ASN A 522 -33.25 16.20 -10.96
C ASN A 522 -33.67 15.07 -11.93
N THR A 523 -34.89 15.17 -12.46
CA THR A 523 -35.52 14.09 -13.26
C THR A 523 -34.80 13.78 -14.56
N ASN A 524 -34.09 14.76 -15.13
CA ASN A 524 -33.24 14.56 -16.32
C ASN A 524 -31.91 13.87 -16.00
N ASP A 525 -31.67 13.59 -14.72
CA ASP A 525 -30.45 12.99 -14.20
C ASP A 525 -29.17 13.61 -14.77
N ASN A 526 -29.10 14.94 -14.66
CA ASN A 526 -27.93 15.69 -15.14
C ASN A 526 -26.63 15.31 -14.40
N GLN A 527 -26.75 14.66 -13.23
CA GLN A 527 -25.62 14.21 -12.42
C GLN A 527 -25.18 12.78 -12.73
N GLY A 528 -25.97 11.99 -13.46
CA GLY A 528 -25.67 10.58 -13.73
C GLY A 528 -25.95 9.64 -12.54
N ILE A 529 -26.78 10.06 -11.59
CA ILE A 529 -27.20 9.30 -10.40
C ILE A 529 -27.84 7.97 -10.76
N ARG A 530 -28.52 7.87 -11.92
CA ARG A 530 -29.17 6.63 -12.35
C ARG A 530 -28.20 5.45 -12.44
N TYR A 531 -26.93 5.68 -12.78
CA TYR A 531 -25.93 4.62 -12.88
C TYR A 531 -25.59 4.04 -11.50
N GLU A 532 -25.41 4.92 -10.53
CA GLU A 532 -25.05 4.57 -9.16
C GLU A 532 -26.23 3.91 -8.43
N LEU A 533 -27.44 4.47 -8.59
CA LEU A 533 -28.64 3.93 -7.97
C LEU A 533 -29.03 2.55 -8.52
N ILE A 534 -28.92 2.31 -9.84
CA ILE A 534 -29.15 0.98 -10.40
C ILE A 534 -28.13 -0.02 -9.84
N ARG A 535 -26.85 0.36 -9.71
CA ARG A 535 -25.82 -0.51 -9.11
C ARG A 535 -26.20 -0.90 -7.68
N LEU A 536 -26.54 0.06 -6.84
CA LEU A 536 -26.92 -0.21 -5.45
C LEU A 536 -28.18 -1.08 -5.35
N TYR A 537 -29.19 -0.85 -6.20
CA TYR A 537 -30.34 -1.74 -6.27
C TYR A 537 -29.96 -3.18 -6.65
N LEU A 538 -29.04 -3.37 -7.58
CA LEU A 538 -28.57 -4.70 -7.98
C LEU A 538 -27.81 -5.39 -6.84
N GLU A 539 -26.93 -4.67 -6.13
CA GLU A 539 -26.18 -5.20 -4.99
C GLU A 539 -27.06 -5.54 -3.79
N CYS A 540 -28.13 -4.78 -3.58
CA CYS A 540 -29.13 -5.03 -2.53
C CYS A 540 -30.27 -5.97 -2.98
N GLU A 541 -30.13 -6.62 -4.15
CA GLU A 541 -31.13 -7.53 -4.74
C GLU A 541 -32.54 -6.90 -4.93
N GLN A 542 -32.61 -5.57 -5.04
CA GLN A 542 -33.84 -4.79 -5.29
C GLN A 542 -34.16 -4.71 -6.79
N TYR A 543 -34.33 -5.87 -7.44
CA TYR A 543 -34.41 -5.96 -8.90
C TYR A 543 -35.65 -5.29 -9.52
N ASP A 544 -36.77 -5.24 -8.81
CA ASP A 544 -37.98 -4.55 -9.28
C ASP A 544 -37.77 -3.03 -9.37
N GLN A 545 -37.11 -2.45 -8.37
CA GLN A 545 -36.74 -1.03 -8.33
C GLN A 545 -35.71 -0.71 -9.42
N ALA A 546 -34.68 -1.54 -9.56
CA ALA A 546 -33.70 -1.42 -10.65
C ALA A 546 -34.39 -1.42 -12.03
N LYS A 547 -35.35 -2.32 -12.24
CA LYS A 547 -36.13 -2.38 -13.47
C LYS A 547 -37.02 -1.16 -13.68
N ALA A 548 -37.68 -0.68 -12.63
CA ALA A 548 -38.52 0.51 -12.71
C ALA A 548 -37.69 1.73 -13.14
N LEU A 549 -36.56 1.95 -12.47
CA LEU A 549 -35.62 3.03 -12.80
C LEU A 549 -35.06 2.89 -14.22
N ARG A 550 -34.69 1.67 -14.61
CA ARG A 550 -34.21 1.37 -15.96
C ARG A 550 -35.24 1.69 -17.05
N ASN A 551 -36.53 1.47 -16.79
CA ASN A 551 -37.61 1.81 -17.72
C ASN A 551 -37.81 3.32 -17.86
N THR A 552 -37.55 4.10 -16.80
CA THR A 552 -37.60 5.57 -16.86
C THR A 552 -36.57 6.13 -17.85
N PHE A 553 -35.41 5.47 -17.95
CA PHE A 553 -34.31 5.83 -18.85
C PHE A 553 -34.11 4.78 -19.96
N ALA A 554 -35.20 4.28 -20.56
CA ALA A 554 -35.18 3.15 -21.49
C ALA A 554 -34.40 3.43 -22.79
N GLU A 555 -34.30 4.70 -23.19
CA GLU A 555 -33.53 5.16 -24.36
C GLU A 555 -32.02 5.14 -24.14
N ASP A 556 -31.55 5.08 -22.89
CA ASP A 556 -30.13 4.98 -22.58
C ASP A 556 -29.59 3.60 -23.01
N ALA A 557 -28.78 3.63 -24.08
CA ALA A 557 -28.17 2.46 -24.69
C ALA A 557 -26.68 2.33 -24.35
N HIS A 558 -26.18 3.09 -23.36
CA HIS A 558 -24.81 2.96 -22.89
C HIS A 558 -24.53 1.51 -22.42
N PHE A 559 -23.31 1.01 -22.63
CA PHE A 559 -23.02 -0.41 -22.37
C PHE A 559 -23.29 -0.80 -20.92
N SER A 560 -23.03 0.10 -19.95
CA SER A 560 -23.31 -0.16 -18.53
C SER A 560 -24.80 -0.46 -18.27
N MET A 561 -25.71 0.24 -18.95
CA MET A 561 -27.15 -0.05 -18.86
C MET A 561 -27.51 -1.41 -19.44
N LEU A 562 -26.85 -1.82 -20.52
CA LEU A 562 -27.08 -3.12 -21.15
C LEU A 562 -26.59 -4.29 -20.28
N TYR A 563 -25.45 -4.13 -19.60
CA TYR A 563 -25.00 -5.11 -18.62
C TYR A 563 -25.89 -5.12 -17.37
N ASN A 564 -26.38 -3.96 -16.92
CA ASN A 564 -27.35 -3.89 -15.83
C ASN A 564 -28.68 -4.57 -16.19
N ASP A 565 -29.17 -4.43 -17.44
CA ASP A 565 -30.35 -5.16 -17.94
C ASP A 565 -30.20 -6.68 -17.77
N VAL A 566 -29.00 -7.23 -17.98
CA VAL A 566 -28.73 -8.65 -17.78
C VAL A 566 -28.96 -9.04 -16.31
N LEU A 567 -28.33 -8.33 -15.38
CA LEU A 567 -28.44 -8.60 -13.94
C LEU A 567 -29.87 -8.45 -13.43
N ILE A 568 -30.57 -7.39 -13.84
CA ILE A 568 -31.99 -7.16 -13.50
C ILE A 568 -32.82 -8.39 -13.91
N HIS A 569 -32.63 -8.87 -15.14
CA HIS A 569 -33.44 -9.97 -15.67
C HIS A 569 -33.03 -11.35 -15.14
N ILE A 570 -31.77 -11.53 -14.69
CA ILE A 570 -31.35 -12.70 -13.92
C ILE A 570 -32.07 -12.73 -12.57
N GLY A 571 -32.02 -11.61 -11.83
CA GLY A 571 -32.66 -11.47 -10.51
C GLY A 571 -34.18 -11.63 -10.55
N LEU A 572 -34.83 -11.17 -11.62
CA LEU A 572 -36.26 -11.35 -11.87
C LEU A 572 -36.62 -12.74 -12.45
N HIS A 573 -35.67 -13.67 -12.52
CA HIS A 573 -35.87 -15.03 -13.01
C HIS A 573 -36.49 -15.11 -14.42
N ALA A 574 -36.04 -14.23 -15.33
CA ALA A 574 -36.46 -14.28 -16.73
C ALA A 574 -36.04 -15.59 -17.41
N SER A 575 -36.69 -15.94 -18.51
CA SER A 575 -36.34 -17.15 -19.25
C SER A 575 -34.89 -17.10 -19.76
N ARG A 576 -34.18 -18.24 -19.73
CA ARG A 576 -32.81 -18.35 -20.24
C ARG A 576 -32.60 -17.75 -21.63
N ALA A 577 -33.51 -18.04 -22.57
CA ALA A 577 -33.42 -17.50 -23.94
C ALA A 577 -33.51 -15.96 -24.00
N HIS A 578 -34.19 -15.34 -23.03
CA HIS A 578 -34.26 -13.89 -22.93
C HIS A 578 -32.94 -13.30 -22.38
N ILE A 579 -32.40 -13.92 -21.33
CA ILE A 579 -31.13 -13.51 -20.71
C ILE A 579 -29.98 -13.64 -21.73
N GLU A 580 -29.89 -14.75 -22.46
CA GLU A 580 -28.89 -14.97 -23.53
C GLU A 580 -28.93 -13.86 -24.60
N LYS A 581 -30.13 -13.39 -24.96
CA LYS A 581 -30.28 -12.27 -25.92
C LYS A 581 -29.79 -10.94 -25.35
N LEU A 582 -30.02 -10.68 -24.06
CA LEU A 582 -29.52 -9.47 -23.39
C LEU A 582 -27.99 -9.50 -23.29
N ILE A 583 -27.41 -10.63 -22.93
CA ILE A 583 -25.96 -10.82 -22.87
C ILE A 583 -25.34 -10.57 -24.24
N GLN A 584 -25.88 -11.16 -25.31
CA GLN A 584 -25.34 -10.93 -26.64
C GLN A 584 -25.37 -9.44 -27.03
N LYS A 585 -26.42 -8.72 -26.62
CA LYS A 585 -26.52 -7.27 -26.82
C LYS A 585 -25.47 -6.50 -26.00
N ALA A 586 -25.28 -6.86 -24.73
CA ALA A 586 -24.31 -6.23 -23.84
C ALA A 586 -22.86 -6.46 -24.30
N ILE A 587 -22.49 -7.71 -24.61
CA ILE A 587 -21.16 -8.08 -25.13
C ILE A 587 -20.89 -7.37 -26.47
N SER A 588 -21.89 -7.26 -27.35
CA SER A 588 -21.72 -6.54 -28.62
C SER A 588 -21.47 -5.05 -28.42
N ALA A 589 -21.96 -4.45 -27.33
CA ALA A 589 -21.76 -3.04 -27.03
C ALA A 589 -20.40 -2.75 -26.41
N ASN A 590 -19.93 -3.62 -25.50
CA ASN A 590 -18.56 -3.56 -24.99
C ASN A 590 -18.09 -4.97 -24.58
N PRO A 591 -17.27 -5.65 -25.39
CA PRO A 591 -16.81 -7.01 -25.10
C PRO A 591 -15.75 -7.05 -23.99
N GLU A 592 -15.06 -5.95 -23.73
CA GLU A 592 -14.02 -5.88 -22.69
C GLU A 592 -14.62 -6.14 -21.30
N VAL A 593 -15.80 -5.58 -21.03
CA VAL A 593 -16.52 -5.79 -19.76
C VAL A 593 -16.81 -7.28 -19.52
N ALA A 594 -17.18 -8.02 -20.56
CA ALA A 594 -17.44 -9.46 -20.43
C ALA A 594 -16.19 -10.21 -19.98
N VAL A 595 -15.05 -9.91 -20.61
CA VAL A 595 -13.75 -10.53 -20.27
C VAL A 595 -13.33 -10.16 -18.85
N LEU A 596 -13.46 -8.89 -18.46
CA LEU A 596 -13.13 -8.42 -17.11
C LEU A 596 -14.03 -9.09 -16.03
N LEU A 597 -15.28 -9.37 -16.37
CA LEU A 597 -16.26 -10.01 -15.48
C LEU A 597 -16.27 -11.55 -15.58
N GLU A 598 -15.42 -12.19 -16.39
CA GLU A 598 -15.16 -13.63 -16.25
C GLU A 598 -14.54 -13.96 -14.88
N HIS A 599 -13.85 -12.97 -14.31
CA HIS A 599 -13.26 -13.01 -12.98
C HIS A 599 -13.61 -11.72 -12.23
N PRO A 600 -14.89 -11.51 -11.85
CA PRO A 600 -15.35 -10.23 -11.29
C PRO A 600 -14.65 -9.90 -9.97
N THR A 601 -14.06 -10.90 -9.33
CA THR A 601 -13.28 -10.74 -8.12
C THR A 601 -11.82 -10.31 -8.35
N SER A 602 -11.39 -10.19 -9.60
CA SER A 602 -10.00 -10.08 -10.07
C SER A 602 -9.91 -9.30 -11.37
N ILE A 603 -10.27 -8.01 -11.34
CA ILE A 603 -10.29 -7.16 -12.53
C ILE A 603 -8.86 -6.66 -12.82
N PRO A 604 -8.25 -7.00 -13.98
CA PRO A 604 -6.94 -6.52 -14.35
C PRO A 604 -6.93 -4.98 -14.54
N ARG A 605 -5.95 -4.30 -13.95
CA ARG A 605 -5.69 -2.87 -14.13
C ARG A 605 -4.51 -2.66 -15.10
N ASP A 606 -4.64 -3.15 -16.32
CA ASP A 606 -3.63 -2.93 -17.37
C ASP A 606 -4.12 -1.95 -18.43
N ASP A 607 -3.18 -1.36 -19.18
CA ASP A 607 -3.48 -0.38 -20.24
C ASP A 607 -4.17 -1.00 -21.47
N ASN A 608 -4.47 -2.31 -21.46
CA ASN A 608 -5.11 -2.99 -22.59
C ASN A 608 -6.63 -2.83 -22.60
N TRP A 609 -7.22 -2.37 -21.50
CA TRP A 609 -8.67 -2.19 -21.36
C TRP A 609 -9.05 -0.71 -21.28
N SER A 610 -10.23 -0.38 -21.78
CA SER A 610 -10.78 0.97 -21.63
C SER A 610 -11.08 1.27 -20.16
N ALA A 611 -10.77 2.49 -19.72
CA ALA A 611 -11.05 2.96 -18.37
C ALA A 611 -12.54 2.81 -17.99
N ALA A 612 -13.44 2.98 -18.96
CA ALA A 612 -14.88 2.79 -18.77
C ALA A 612 -15.25 1.31 -18.49
N ALA A 613 -14.58 0.36 -19.15
CA ALA A 613 -14.81 -1.07 -18.91
C ALA A 613 -14.29 -1.50 -17.54
N ILE A 614 -13.08 -1.05 -17.16
CA ILE A 614 -12.51 -1.27 -15.83
C ILE A 614 -13.43 -0.70 -14.76
N GLN A 615 -13.83 0.57 -14.90
CA GLN A 615 -14.70 1.25 -13.93
C GLN A 615 -16.04 0.53 -13.75
N TYR A 616 -16.67 0.09 -14.84
CA TYR A 616 -17.91 -0.67 -14.74
C TYR A 616 -17.70 -1.99 -14.00
N ALA A 617 -16.69 -2.76 -14.40
CA ALA A 617 -16.39 -4.05 -13.80
C ALA A 617 -16.09 -3.91 -12.30
N GLU A 618 -15.27 -2.92 -11.90
CA GLU A 618 -14.88 -2.73 -10.49
C GLU A 618 -16.11 -2.42 -9.65
N LYS A 619 -16.92 -1.45 -10.10
CA LYS A 619 -18.14 -1.04 -9.41
C LYS A 619 -19.16 -2.18 -9.32
N HIS A 620 -19.34 -2.98 -10.38
CA HIS A 620 -20.42 -3.98 -10.44
C HIS A 620 -19.95 -5.40 -10.11
N SER A 621 -18.69 -5.57 -9.68
CA SER A 621 -18.09 -6.87 -9.36
C SER A 621 -18.92 -7.66 -8.34
N LEU A 622 -19.45 -6.98 -7.32
CA LEU A 622 -20.30 -7.60 -6.29
C LEU A 622 -21.63 -8.09 -6.88
N ALA A 623 -22.30 -7.27 -7.70
CA ALA A 623 -23.56 -7.62 -8.32
C ALA A 623 -23.44 -8.76 -9.36
N TRP A 624 -22.27 -8.89 -10.01
CA TRP A 624 -21.98 -9.97 -10.96
C TRP A 624 -21.53 -11.28 -10.30
N TYR A 625 -21.19 -11.25 -9.01
CA TYR A 625 -20.70 -12.42 -8.30
C TYR A 625 -21.74 -13.56 -8.30
N GLY A 626 -21.35 -14.74 -8.79
CA GLY A 626 -22.25 -15.90 -8.96
C GLY A 626 -23.05 -15.91 -10.27
N HIS A 627 -22.92 -14.88 -11.11
CA HIS A 627 -23.60 -14.74 -12.40
C HIS A 627 -22.63 -14.75 -13.60
N GLU A 628 -21.35 -14.99 -13.38
CA GLU A 628 -20.28 -14.96 -14.40
C GLU A 628 -20.46 -16.01 -15.50
N HIS A 629 -21.05 -17.15 -15.14
CA HIS A 629 -21.34 -18.26 -16.06
C HIS A 629 -22.25 -17.88 -17.22
N TRP A 630 -22.94 -16.74 -17.13
CA TRP A 630 -23.73 -16.18 -18.22
C TRP A 630 -22.88 -15.51 -19.30
N LEU A 631 -21.65 -15.11 -18.97
CA LEU A 631 -20.72 -14.42 -19.89
C LEU A 631 -19.82 -15.39 -20.67
N GLN A 632 -19.86 -16.69 -20.34
CA GLN A 632 -19.14 -17.81 -21.00
C GLN A 632 -20.03 -18.49 -22.05
#